data_AF-A0A5F9D9P8-F1
#
_entry.id   AF-A0A5F9D9P8-F1
#
_cell.length_a   1.000
_cell.length_b   1.000
_cell.length_c   1.000
_cell.angle_alpha   90.00
_cell.angle_beta   90.00
_cell.angle_gamma   90.00
#
_symmetry.space_group_name_H-M   'P 1'
#
loop_
_entity.id
_entity.type
_entity.pdbx_description
1 polymer ?
#
loop_
_entity_poly.entity_id
_entity_poly.type
_entity_poly.pdbx_seq_one_letter_code
_entity_poly.pdbx_strand_id
1 'polypeptide(L)'
;MGQGWAAPGLPSLLLLLLCCGHSLLVPSRVAARRVTVNQGTTSQATTTSKATTSIRATTHQTTAHQTTQSPNLVTDEAEASRFVEEYDRSFQAVWNEYAEANWNYNTNITTEASKILLQKNMQIANHTLTYGNWARRFDVSNFQNATSKRIIKKVQDLQRAVLPVKELEEYNQILLDMETIYSVANVCRVDGSCLQLEPDLTNLMATSRKYDELLWVWTSWRDKVGRAILPYFPKYVEFTNKAARLNGYVDAGDSWRSMYETPTLEQDLERLFQELQPLYLNLHAYVRRALHRHYGAQHINLEGPIPAHLLGNMWAQTWSNIYDLVAPFPSASTMDATEAMIKQGWTPRRMFEEADKFFISLGLLPVPPEFWNKSMLEKPTDGREVVCHASAWDFYNGKDFRIKQCTTVNMEDLVVVHHEMGHIQYFMQYKDLPVALREGANPGFHEAIGDVLALSVSTPKHLHSINLLSSEGGGYEHDINFLMKMALDKIAFIPFSYLVDEWRWRVFDGSITKENYNQEWWSLRLKYQGLCPPAPRSQGDFDPGAKFHIPSSVPYIRYFVSFIIQFQFHEALCKAAGHTGPLHTCDIYQSKEAGKRLADAMKLGYSKPWPEAMKVITGQPNMSASAMMNYFKPLMDWLLTENGRHGEKLGWPQYTWTPNSARSEGSLPDSGRVNFLGMNLDAQQARVGQWVLLFLGVALLLASLGLTQRLFSIRYQSLRQPHHGPQFGSEVELRHS
;
A
#
# COMPACT_ATOMS: atom_id res chain seq x y z
N MET A 1 79.85 -1.42 -11.68
CA MET A 1 80.87 -0.85 -10.77
C MET A 1 80.19 -0.60 -9.43
N GLY A 2 80.80 -0.98 -8.29
CA GLY A 2 80.21 -0.92 -6.92
C GLY A 2 79.09 -1.96 -6.70
N GLN A 3 79.11 -2.91 -5.75
CA GLN A 3 79.36 -2.88 -4.29
C GLN A 3 78.43 -1.89 -3.55
N GLY A 4 77.68 -2.22 -2.50
CA GLY A 4 77.37 -3.48 -1.75
C GLY A 4 76.13 -3.19 -0.87
N TRP A 5 75.51 -4.08 -0.08
CA TRP A 5 76.06 -5.01 0.91
C TRP A 5 75.07 -6.17 1.22
N ALA A 6 75.64 -7.35 1.52
CA ALA A 6 75.17 -8.45 2.39
C ALA A 6 73.67 -8.87 2.51
N ALA A 7 73.43 -10.15 2.16
CA ALA A 7 72.34 -11.01 2.67
C ALA A 7 72.81 -11.74 3.98
N PRO A 8 72.22 -12.84 4.51
CA PRO A 8 71.01 -13.59 4.14
C PRO A 8 70.13 -14.06 5.35
N GLY A 9 69.10 -14.88 5.09
CA GLY A 9 68.71 -15.95 6.04
C GLY A 9 67.23 -16.08 6.43
N LEU A 10 66.48 -16.93 5.71
CA LEU A 10 65.39 -17.71 6.30
C LEU A 10 66.00 -18.79 7.22
N PRO A 11 65.29 -19.20 8.29
CA PRO A 11 64.72 -20.55 8.24
C PRO A 11 63.32 -20.69 8.84
N SER A 12 62.68 -21.81 8.50
CA SER A 12 61.39 -22.28 9.04
C SER A 12 61.38 -22.44 10.56
N LEU A 13 60.24 -22.18 11.19
CA LEU A 13 59.86 -22.89 12.41
C LEU A 13 58.33 -23.04 12.52
N LEU A 14 57.84 -24.13 11.92
CA LEU A 14 56.56 -24.75 12.26
C LEU A 14 56.87 -25.94 13.21
N LEU A 15 55.93 -26.28 14.10
CA LEU A 15 56.00 -27.32 15.16
C LEU A 15 56.84 -27.04 16.41
N LEU A 16 56.13 -26.76 17.51
CA LEU A 16 56.17 -27.48 18.82
C LEU A 16 55.23 -26.69 19.77
N LEU A 17 54.29 -27.26 20.53
CA LEU A 17 53.52 -28.51 20.45
C LEU A 17 52.33 -28.34 21.43
N LEU A 18 51.24 -29.09 21.29
CA LEU A 18 50.23 -29.17 22.36
C LEU A 18 50.83 -29.83 23.62
N CYS A 19 50.56 -29.29 24.81
CA CYS A 19 50.08 -30.05 25.99
C CYS A 19 49.92 -29.16 27.25
N CYS A 20 48.99 -29.57 28.13
CA CYS A 20 48.70 -29.01 29.46
C CYS A 20 48.10 -27.57 29.48
N GLY A 21 47.17 -27.22 30.37
CA GLY A 21 46.48 -28.03 31.37
C GLY A 21 46.02 -27.19 32.58
N HIS A 22 44.71 -26.94 32.68
CA HIS A 22 44.00 -26.38 33.84
C HIS A 22 44.25 -24.91 34.29
N SER A 23 43.12 -24.27 34.59
CA SER A 23 42.82 -23.20 35.55
C SER A 23 43.95 -22.50 36.32
N LEU A 24 43.95 -21.15 36.32
CA LEU A 24 43.72 -20.31 37.53
C LEU A 24 43.74 -18.78 37.26
N LEU A 25 42.84 -18.09 37.97
CA LEU A 25 42.78 -16.69 38.42
C LEU A 25 43.84 -15.63 37.98
N VAL A 26 43.34 -14.53 37.37
CA VAL A 26 43.31 -13.13 37.89
C VAL A 26 44.51 -12.70 38.78
N PRO A 27 45.29 -11.62 38.45
CA PRO A 27 44.82 -10.27 38.82
C PRO A 27 45.36 -9.01 38.06
N SER A 28 44.69 -7.88 38.38
CA SER A 28 45.22 -6.53 38.68
C SER A 28 44.90 -5.40 37.67
N ARG A 29 44.64 -4.13 38.05
CA ARG A 29 44.45 -3.47 39.38
C ARG A 29 43.79 -2.07 39.22
N VAL A 30 42.83 -1.73 40.11
CA VAL A 30 42.73 -0.51 41.00
C VAL A 30 42.65 0.90 40.34
N ALA A 31 41.91 1.91 40.84
CA ALA A 31 41.32 2.20 42.16
C ALA A 31 39.81 2.57 42.08
N ALA A 32 38.92 2.42 43.08
CA ALA A 32 38.97 2.32 44.55
C ALA A 32 38.82 3.66 45.34
N ARG A 33 37.63 3.84 45.94
CA ARG A 33 37.44 4.48 47.26
C ARG A 33 36.34 3.73 48.04
N ARG A 34 36.65 3.33 49.29
CA ARG A 34 35.73 2.71 50.26
C ARG A 34 35.29 3.75 51.29
N VAL A 35 34.12 3.56 51.90
CA VAL A 35 33.93 3.68 53.37
C VAL A 35 33.02 2.54 53.86
N THR A 36 33.35 2.00 55.03
CA THR A 36 32.91 0.71 55.61
C THR A 36 33.10 0.78 57.14
N VAL A 37 32.32 0.16 58.04
CA VAL A 37 31.18 -0.79 57.94
C VAL A 37 30.51 -0.86 59.34
N ASN A 38 29.22 -1.25 59.49
CA ASN A 38 28.80 -2.20 60.57
C ASN A 38 27.33 -2.65 60.61
N GLN A 39 27.14 -3.87 61.12
CA GLN A 39 25.87 -4.50 61.50
C GLN A 39 25.67 -4.44 63.02
N GLY A 40 24.45 -4.75 63.49
CA GLY A 40 24.29 -5.55 64.72
C GLY A 40 23.17 -5.14 65.69
N THR A 41 22.12 -5.99 65.77
CA THR A 41 21.24 -6.22 66.96
C THR A 41 20.44 -5.01 67.51
N THR A 42 19.26 -5.13 68.12
CA THR A 42 18.74 -6.20 69.00
C THR A 42 17.20 -6.19 69.02
N SER A 43 16.58 -7.28 69.49
CA SER A 43 15.13 -7.45 69.62
C SER A 43 14.54 -6.96 70.97
N GLN A 44 13.25 -6.65 70.98
CA GLN A 44 12.40 -6.75 72.19
C GLN A 44 11.03 -7.33 71.82
N ALA A 45 10.51 -8.17 72.71
CA ALA A 45 9.17 -8.74 72.67
C ALA A 45 8.66 -8.89 74.12
N THR A 46 7.36 -8.77 74.33
CA THR A 46 6.73 -8.84 75.66
C THR A 46 5.54 -9.79 75.63
N THR A 47 5.69 -10.94 76.30
CA THR A 47 4.70 -11.79 77.02
C THR A 47 3.19 -11.54 76.75
N THR A 48 2.28 -12.52 76.57
CA THR A 48 2.11 -13.90 77.13
C THR A 48 0.91 -14.60 76.40
N SER A 49 0.45 -15.85 76.61
CA SER A 49 0.82 -17.00 77.48
C SER A 49 0.40 -18.38 76.91
N LYS A 50 0.70 -19.44 77.69
CA LYS A 50 0.19 -20.83 77.74
C LYS A 50 -1.09 -21.19 76.95
N ALA A 51 -1.05 -22.26 76.14
CA ALA A 51 -1.36 -23.65 76.56
C ALA A 51 -1.61 -24.56 75.33
N THR A 52 -0.91 -25.69 75.22
CA THR A 52 -1.08 -26.64 74.11
C THR A 52 -1.81 -27.90 74.59
N THR A 53 -2.94 -28.22 73.96
CA THR A 53 -3.53 -29.57 74.02
C THR A 53 -3.93 -29.99 72.61
N SER A 54 -3.37 -31.10 72.14
CA SER A 54 -3.61 -31.65 70.80
C SER A 54 -4.98 -32.31 70.70
N ILE A 55 -5.87 -31.80 69.84
CA ILE A 55 -7.00 -32.55 69.31
C ILE A 55 -7.01 -32.43 67.78
N ARG A 56 -7.07 -33.58 67.12
CA ARG A 56 -7.04 -33.74 65.66
C ARG A 56 -8.48 -33.61 65.14
N ALA A 57 -8.77 -32.57 64.36
CA ALA A 57 -10.08 -32.40 63.72
C ALA A 57 -9.90 -32.01 62.24
N THR A 58 -10.69 -32.63 61.38
CA THR A 58 -10.56 -32.56 59.91
C THR A 58 -11.25 -31.30 59.38
N THR A 59 -10.50 -30.37 58.79
CA THR A 59 -11.08 -29.15 58.18
C THR A 59 -11.39 -29.38 56.71
N HIS A 60 -12.67 -29.47 56.35
CA HIS A 60 -13.08 -29.24 54.96
C HIS A 60 -12.86 -27.75 54.62
N GLN A 61 -11.80 -27.46 53.85
CA GLN A 61 -11.66 -26.15 53.22
C GLN A 61 -12.51 -26.12 51.94
N THR A 62 -13.60 -25.34 52.00
CA THR A 62 -14.42 -25.05 50.82
C THR A 62 -13.62 -24.16 49.86
N THR A 63 -13.03 -24.75 48.84
CA THR A 63 -12.34 -24.00 47.78
C THR A 63 -13.37 -23.26 46.93
N ALA A 64 -13.45 -21.93 47.10
CA ALA A 64 -14.28 -21.08 46.25
C ALA A 64 -13.65 -21.00 44.84
N HIS A 65 -13.96 -21.97 43.98
CA HIS A 65 -13.71 -21.82 42.55
C HIS A 65 -14.60 -20.70 42.00
N GLN A 66 -14.01 -19.52 41.77
CA GLN A 66 -14.52 -18.59 40.78
C GLN A 66 -14.35 -19.23 39.40
N THR A 67 -15.34 -20.01 38.98
CA THR A 67 -15.55 -20.30 37.57
C THR A 67 -15.81 -18.99 36.85
N THR A 68 -14.84 -18.54 36.06
CA THR A 68 -15.07 -17.59 34.98
C THR A 68 -16.05 -18.23 34.00
N GLN A 69 -17.35 -18.01 34.22
CA GLN A 69 -18.36 -18.27 33.18
C GLN A 69 -17.93 -17.48 31.94
N SER A 70 -17.74 -18.18 30.83
CA SER A 70 -17.77 -17.52 29.53
C SER A 70 -19.08 -16.75 29.42
N PRO A 71 -19.09 -15.51 28.88
CA PRO A 71 -20.34 -14.79 28.72
C PRO A 71 -21.30 -15.64 27.90
N ASN A 72 -22.54 -15.80 28.39
CA ASN A 72 -23.60 -16.48 27.64
C ASN A 72 -23.91 -15.62 26.39
N LEU A 73 -23.25 -15.94 25.28
CA LEU A 73 -23.45 -15.27 24.01
C LEU A 73 -24.86 -15.59 23.46
N VAL A 74 -25.50 -14.60 22.87
CA VAL A 74 -26.83 -14.71 22.28
C VAL A 74 -26.74 -15.50 20.97
N THR A 75 -27.53 -16.55 20.88
CA THR A 75 -27.66 -17.43 19.70
C THR A 75 -29.04 -17.34 19.03
N ASP A 76 -29.96 -16.53 19.56
CA ASP A 76 -31.30 -16.34 18.98
C ASP A 76 -31.27 -15.45 17.72
N GLU A 77 -31.69 -16.01 16.58
CA GLU A 77 -31.78 -15.28 15.31
C GLU A 77 -32.92 -14.24 15.29
N ALA A 78 -33.94 -14.34 16.15
CA ALA A 78 -35.00 -13.33 16.24
C ALA A 78 -34.52 -12.07 16.98
N GLU A 79 -33.68 -12.19 18.01
CA GLU A 79 -32.93 -11.08 18.59
C GLU A 79 -31.89 -10.51 17.60
N ALA A 80 -31.14 -11.37 16.91
CA ALA A 80 -30.16 -10.94 15.90
C ALA A 80 -30.80 -10.14 14.75
N SER A 81 -31.98 -10.53 14.28
CA SER A 81 -32.69 -9.82 13.21
C SER A 81 -33.16 -8.43 13.67
N ARG A 82 -33.73 -8.33 14.89
CA ARG A 82 -34.12 -7.04 15.49
C ARG A 82 -32.91 -6.12 15.71
N PHE A 83 -31.76 -6.67 16.09
CA PHE A 83 -30.51 -5.91 16.16
C PHE A 83 -30.10 -5.32 14.80
N VAL A 84 -30.16 -6.11 13.72
CA VAL A 84 -29.81 -5.65 12.37
C VAL A 84 -30.75 -4.55 11.89
N GLU A 85 -32.06 -4.68 12.11
CA GLU A 85 -33.06 -3.65 11.75
C GLU A 85 -32.85 -2.33 12.51
N GLU A 86 -32.61 -2.40 13.82
CA GLU A 86 -32.35 -1.22 14.67
C GLU A 86 -31.03 -0.53 14.29
N TYR A 87 -29.96 -1.33 14.09
CA TYR A 87 -28.67 -0.84 13.62
C TYR A 87 -28.79 -0.12 12.29
N ASP A 88 -29.46 -0.71 11.29
CA ASP A 88 -29.60 -0.12 9.97
C ASP A 88 -30.33 1.23 10.01
N ARG A 89 -31.47 1.29 10.71
CA ARG A 89 -32.25 2.53 10.87
C ARG A 89 -31.45 3.63 11.55
N SER A 90 -30.75 3.29 12.63
CA SER A 90 -29.92 4.22 13.41
C SER A 90 -28.70 4.69 12.63
N PHE A 91 -28.04 3.78 11.90
CA PHE A 91 -26.89 4.07 11.05
C PHE A 91 -27.23 5.10 9.97
N GLN A 92 -28.32 4.90 9.23
CA GLN A 92 -28.72 5.80 8.13
C GLN A 92 -28.84 7.26 8.60
N ALA A 93 -29.42 7.50 9.77
CA ALA A 93 -29.55 8.85 10.34
C ALA A 93 -28.18 9.43 10.75
N VAL A 94 -27.43 8.70 11.58
CA VAL A 94 -26.17 9.18 12.17
C VAL A 94 -25.08 9.38 11.11
N TRP A 95 -25.02 8.51 10.08
CA TRP A 95 -24.04 8.63 9.00
C TRP A 95 -24.42 9.64 7.93
N ASN A 96 -25.72 9.91 7.70
CA ASN A 96 -26.13 11.02 6.84
C ASN A 96 -25.66 12.37 7.42
N GLU A 97 -25.87 12.60 8.72
CA GLU A 97 -25.41 13.82 9.39
C GLU A 97 -23.88 13.98 9.38
N TYR A 98 -23.14 12.87 9.50
CA TYR A 98 -21.68 12.86 9.36
C TYR A 98 -21.24 13.14 7.93
N ALA A 99 -21.88 12.54 6.93
CA ALA A 99 -21.58 12.74 5.51
C ALA A 99 -21.76 14.22 5.12
N GLU A 100 -22.83 14.89 5.55
CA GLU A 100 -23.02 16.33 5.33
C GLU A 100 -21.94 17.18 6.02
N ALA A 101 -21.59 16.89 7.28
CA ALA A 101 -20.51 17.62 7.95
C ALA A 101 -19.14 17.44 7.29
N ASN A 102 -18.82 16.21 6.86
CA ASN A 102 -17.56 15.89 6.19
C ASN A 102 -17.50 16.51 4.79
N TRP A 103 -18.60 16.47 4.03
CA TRP A 103 -18.76 17.16 2.76
C TRP A 103 -18.55 18.67 2.89
N ASN A 104 -19.18 19.30 3.89
CA ASN A 104 -19.05 20.73 4.13
C ASN A 104 -17.61 21.14 4.46
N TYR A 105 -16.87 20.34 5.24
CA TYR A 105 -15.44 20.57 5.45
C TYR A 105 -14.64 20.39 4.16
N ASN A 106 -14.85 19.28 3.44
CA ASN A 106 -14.12 18.95 2.22
C ASN A 106 -14.33 19.97 1.06
N THR A 107 -15.48 20.66 1.04
CA THR A 107 -15.86 21.68 0.04
C THR A 107 -15.81 23.12 0.57
N ASN A 108 -15.41 23.33 1.82
CA ASN A 108 -15.18 24.64 2.45
C ASN A 108 -14.35 24.50 3.74
N ILE A 109 -13.03 24.39 3.60
CA ILE A 109 -12.10 24.19 4.72
C ILE A 109 -12.08 25.46 5.59
N THR A 110 -12.62 25.35 6.80
CA THR A 110 -12.66 26.43 7.80
C THR A 110 -12.58 25.87 9.22
N THR A 111 -12.10 26.66 10.19
CA THR A 111 -11.99 26.24 11.59
C THR A 111 -13.33 25.76 12.19
N GLU A 112 -14.45 26.38 11.81
CA GLU A 112 -15.77 25.95 12.29
C GLU A 112 -16.23 24.66 11.61
N ALA A 113 -16.01 24.47 10.30
CA ALA A 113 -16.29 23.21 9.62
C ALA A 113 -15.46 22.05 10.19
N SER A 114 -14.16 22.27 10.46
CA SER A 114 -13.27 21.32 11.15
C SER A 114 -13.82 20.90 12.51
N LYS A 115 -14.26 21.87 13.32
CA LYS A 115 -14.81 21.63 14.66
C LYS A 115 -16.14 20.85 14.60
N ILE A 116 -17.03 21.19 13.67
CA ILE A 116 -18.29 20.44 13.43
C ILE A 116 -17.97 19.00 13.00
N LEU A 117 -17.00 18.81 12.09
CA LEU A 117 -16.57 17.49 11.65
C LEU A 117 -15.98 16.66 12.80
N LEU A 118 -15.13 17.24 13.66
CA LEU A 118 -14.62 16.55 14.85
C LEU A 118 -15.75 16.17 15.83
N GLN A 119 -16.74 17.04 16.04
CA GLN A 119 -17.92 16.72 16.83
C GLN A 119 -18.73 15.55 16.23
N LYS A 120 -18.92 15.53 14.90
CA LYS A 120 -19.60 14.43 14.21
C LYS A 120 -18.78 13.13 14.23
N ASN A 121 -17.45 13.20 14.14
CA ASN A 121 -16.56 12.04 14.33
C ASN A 121 -16.78 11.37 15.70
N MET A 122 -16.98 12.14 16.77
CA MET A 122 -17.29 11.59 18.10
C MET A 122 -18.71 11.01 18.18
N GLN A 123 -19.69 11.56 17.46
CA GLN A 123 -21.05 11.02 17.39
C GLN A 123 -21.09 9.66 16.66
N ILE A 124 -20.45 9.53 15.49
CA ILE A 124 -20.36 8.23 14.79
C ILE A 124 -19.58 7.21 15.63
N ALA A 125 -18.53 7.62 16.35
CA ALA A 125 -17.76 6.71 17.18
C ALA A 125 -18.56 6.19 18.38
N ASN A 126 -19.34 7.03 19.05
CA ASN A 126 -20.23 6.59 20.12
C ASN A 126 -21.31 5.62 19.62
N HIS A 127 -21.86 5.88 18.42
CA HIS A 127 -22.79 4.96 17.75
C HIS A 127 -22.13 3.60 17.48
N THR A 128 -20.95 3.59 16.83
CA THR A 128 -20.19 2.37 16.53
C THR A 128 -19.79 1.61 17.81
N LEU A 129 -19.37 2.31 18.87
CA LEU A 129 -19.06 1.71 20.17
C LEU A 129 -20.31 1.06 20.80
N THR A 130 -21.47 1.72 20.73
CA THR A 130 -22.72 1.22 21.29
C THR A 130 -23.20 -0.04 20.58
N TYR A 131 -23.37 0.03 19.25
CA TYR A 131 -23.85 -1.10 18.46
C TYR A 131 -22.82 -2.22 18.33
N GLY A 132 -21.53 -1.90 18.27
CA GLY A 132 -20.47 -2.90 18.24
C GLY A 132 -20.36 -3.70 19.55
N ASN A 133 -20.51 -3.04 20.71
CA ASN A 133 -20.59 -3.75 21.98
C ASN A 133 -21.86 -4.59 22.15
N TRP A 134 -22.95 -4.26 21.45
CA TRP A 134 -24.13 -5.13 21.36
C TRP A 134 -23.87 -6.29 20.39
N ALA A 135 -23.31 -6.04 19.21
CA ALA A 135 -22.93 -7.04 18.21
C ALA A 135 -21.99 -8.11 18.80
N ARG A 136 -21.02 -7.71 19.64
CA ARG A 136 -20.08 -8.60 20.35
C ARG A 136 -20.74 -9.54 21.38
N ARG A 137 -22.03 -9.39 21.67
CA ARG A 137 -22.79 -10.34 22.51
C ARG A 137 -23.35 -11.53 21.72
N PHE A 138 -23.39 -11.46 20.39
CA PHE A 138 -23.91 -12.56 19.56
C PHE A 138 -22.81 -13.56 19.19
N ASP A 139 -23.12 -14.85 19.31
CA ASP A 139 -22.30 -15.91 18.72
C ASP A 139 -22.73 -16.16 17.27
N VAL A 140 -22.07 -15.47 16.35
CA VAL A 140 -22.30 -15.59 14.91
C VAL A 140 -21.88 -16.94 14.31
N SER A 141 -21.20 -17.82 15.07
CA SER A 141 -20.75 -19.12 14.54
C SER A 141 -21.94 -20.02 14.20
N ASN A 142 -22.99 -20.01 15.01
CA ASN A 142 -24.14 -20.91 14.94
C ASN A 142 -25.31 -20.42 14.05
N PHE A 143 -25.27 -19.17 13.58
CA PHE A 143 -26.34 -18.60 12.74
C PHE A 143 -26.45 -19.26 11.35
N GLN A 144 -27.69 -19.59 10.97
CA GLN A 144 -28.13 -20.08 9.68
C GLN A 144 -28.34 -18.92 8.69
N ASN A 145 -28.90 -17.79 9.12
CA ASN A 145 -29.04 -16.61 8.28
C ASN A 145 -27.66 -15.97 7.97
N ALA A 146 -27.13 -16.30 6.79
CA ALA A 146 -25.84 -15.81 6.31
C ALA A 146 -25.74 -14.28 6.22
N THR A 147 -26.85 -13.59 5.92
CA THR A 147 -26.89 -12.12 5.83
C THR A 147 -26.74 -11.50 7.22
N SER A 148 -27.56 -11.91 8.19
CA SER A 148 -27.46 -11.43 9.58
C SER A 148 -26.09 -11.76 10.19
N LYS A 149 -25.58 -12.97 9.93
CA LYS A 149 -24.22 -13.41 10.31
C LYS A 149 -23.13 -12.48 9.77
N ARG A 150 -23.20 -12.11 8.48
CA ARG A 150 -22.21 -11.22 7.84
C ARG A 150 -22.29 -9.79 8.36
N ILE A 151 -23.50 -9.25 8.52
CA ILE A 151 -23.72 -7.92 9.11
C ILE A 151 -23.17 -7.88 10.54
N ILE A 152 -23.59 -8.80 11.41
CA ILE A 152 -23.20 -8.78 12.83
C ILE A 152 -21.70 -8.98 12.98
N LYS A 153 -21.08 -9.90 12.22
CA LYS A 153 -19.61 -10.06 12.21
C LYS A 153 -18.88 -8.77 11.81
N LYS A 154 -19.42 -7.99 10.86
CA LYS A 154 -18.84 -6.69 10.47
C LYS A 154 -19.02 -5.64 11.57
N VAL A 155 -20.18 -5.57 12.22
CA VAL A 155 -20.44 -4.60 13.31
C VAL A 155 -19.69 -4.95 14.61
N GLN A 156 -19.23 -6.19 14.78
CA GLN A 156 -18.33 -6.58 15.88
C GLN A 156 -16.93 -5.91 15.81
N ASP A 157 -16.54 -5.40 14.63
CA ASP A 157 -15.38 -4.54 14.44
C ASP A 157 -15.75 -3.07 14.70
N LEU A 158 -15.21 -2.52 15.79
CA LEU A 158 -15.46 -1.13 16.21
C LEU A 158 -14.47 -0.15 15.55
N GLN A 159 -13.49 -0.66 14.79
CA GLN A 159 -12.43 0.14 14.18
C GLN A 159 -11.77 1.07 15.22
N ARG A 160 -11.53 2.34 14.88
CA ARG A 160 -11.00 3.36 15.80
C ARG A 160 -11.89 3.65 17.02
N ALA A 161 -13.19 3.37 16.96
CA ALA A 161 -14.12 3.71 18.05
C ALA A 161 -13.92 2.86 19.32
N VAL A 162 -13.10 1.81 19.26
CA VAL A 162 -12.68 1.01 20.42
C VAL A 162 -11.62 1.72 21.29
N LEU A 163 -10.98 2.78 20.78
CA LEU A 163 -9.98 3.54 21.53
C LEU A 163 -10.62 4.29 22.72
N PRO A 164 -9.90 4.44 23.85
CA PRO A 164 -10.31 5.33 24.93
C PRO A 164 -10.59 6.75 24.40
N VAL A 165 -11.62 7.43 24.93
CA VAL A 165 -12.13 8.71 24.43
C VAL A 165 -11.03 9.74 24.11
N LYS A 166 -10.07 9.95 25.03
CA LYS A 166 -8.96 10.90 24.82
C LYS A 166 -8.02 10.50 23.67
N GLU A 167 -7.76 9.20 23.51
CA GLU A 167 -6.91 8.68 22.43
C GLU A 167 -7.63 8.75 21.08
N LEU A 168 -8.96 8.56 21.07
CA LEU A 168 -9.79 8.75 19.90
C LEU A 168 -9.86 10.22 19.46
N GLU A 169 -9.98 11.15 20.42
CA GLU A 169 -9.91 12.60 20.17
C GLU A 169 -8.55 12.97 19.55
N GLU A 170 -7.45 12.53 20.15
CA GLU A 170 -6.08 12.74 19.64
C GLU A 170 -5.89 12.11 18.25
N TYR A 171 -6.37 10.89 18.03
CA TYR A 171 -6.33 10.21 16.73
C TYR A 171 -7.10 10.96 15.63
N ASN A 172 -8.31 11.44 15.93
CA ASN A 172 -9.14 12.18 14.98
C ASN A 172 -8.52 13.54 14.64
N GLN A 173 -7.91 14.22 15.62
CA GLN A 173 -7.16 15.45 15.38
C GLN A 173 -5.92 15.20 14.51
N ILE A 174 -5.13 14.16 14.81
CA ILE A 174 -3.94 13.78 14.03
C ILE A 174 -4.28 13.52 12.56
N LEU A 175 -5.36 12.78 12.27
CA LEU A 175 -5.79 12.55 10.89
C LEU A 175 -6.18 13.86 10.19
N LEU A 176 -6.98 14.69 10.85
CA LEU A 176 -7.43 15.97 10.30
C LEU A 176 -6.26 16.92 10.04
N ASP A 177 -5.29 16.99 10.95
CA ASP A 177 -4.08 17.79 10.79
C ASP A 177 -3.25 17.32 9.58
N MET A 178 -3.02 16.02 9.46
CA MET A 178 -2.28 15.44 8.34
C MET A 178 -2.98 15.67 6.98
N GLU A 179 -4.30 15.51 6.91
CA GLU A 179 -5.11 15.77 5.71
C GLU A 179 -5.15 17.26 5.35
N THR A 180 -5.28 18.15 6.36
CA THR A 180 -5.23 19.61 6.18
C THR A 180 -3.87 20.04 5.63
N ILE A 181 -2.77 19.60 6.27
CA ILE A 181 -1.39 19.90 5.86
C ILE A 181 -1.14 19.53 4.40
N TYR A 182 -1.64 18.37 3.96
CA TYR A 182 -1.54 17.96 2.57
C TYR A 182 -2.35 18.87 1.63
N SER A 183 -3.59 19.19 2.01
CA SER A 183 -4.57 19.84 1.13
C SER A 183 -4.33 21.34 0.92
N VAL A 184 -3.83 22.05 1.94
CA VAL A 184 -3.59 23.52 1.88
C VAL A 184 -2.12 23.89 1.63
N ALA A 185 -1.26 22.92 1.36
CA ALA A 185 0.16 23.16 1.16
C ALA A 185 0.47 23.95 -0.11
N ASN A 186 1.15 25.09 0.08
CA ASN A 186 1.70 25.92 -0.98
C ASN A 186 3.24 25.80 -1.05
N VAL A 187 3.78 25.66 -2.25
CA VAL A 187 5.22 25.69 -2.55
C VAL A 187 5.56 27.02 -3.22
N CYS A 188 6.47 27.80 -2.63
CA CYS A 188 6.81 29.13 -3.12
C CYS A 188 8.18 29.20 -3.80
N ARG A 189 8.26 29.93 -4.92
CA ARG A 189 9.50 30.32 -5.59
C ARG A 189 10.16 31.49 -4.84
N VAL A 190 11.43 31.75 -5.16
CA VAL A 190 12.24 32.83 -4.54
C VAL A 190 11.68 34.23 -4.86
N ASP A 191 10.95 34.37 -5.97
CA ASP A 191 10.26 35.59 -6.39
C ASP A 191 8.96 35.89 -5.59
N GLY A 192 8.55 34.99 -4.70
CA GLY A 192 7.34 35.12 -3.89
C GLY A 192 6.08 34.51 -4.52
N SER A 193 6.13 33.99 -5.75
CA SER A 193 5.01 33.23 -6.33
C SER A 193 4.84 31.89 -5.63
N CYS A 194 3.62 31.58 -5.17
CA CYS A 194 3.28 30.34 -4.46
C CYS A 194 2.30 29.51 -5.30
N LEU A 195 2.54 28.21 -5.37
CA LEU A 195 1.84 27.25 -6.20
C LEU A 195 1.20 26.16 -5.34
N GLN A 196 -0.05 25.80 -5.63
CA GLN A 196 -0.75 24.65 -5.03
C GLN A 196 -0.40 23.36 -5.77
N LEU A 197 -0.64 22.20 -5.14
CA LEU A 197 -0.54 20.92 -5.84
C LEU A 197 -1.43 20.90 -7.09
N GLU A 198 -2.73 21.21 -6.91
CA GLU A 198 -3.73 21.20 -7.96
C GLU A 198 -4.31 22.60 -8.26
N PRO A 199 -4.18 23.11 -9.50
CA PRO A 199 -3.61 22.45 -10.68
C PRO A 199 -2.10 22.70 -10.87
N ASP A 200 -1.48 23.62 -10.12
CA ASP A 200 -0.23 24.28 -10.56
C ASP A 200 0.98 23.34 -10.64
N LEU A 201 1.33 22.65 -9.53
CA LEU A 201 2.49 21.76 -9.50
C LEU A 201 2.26 20.49 -10.34
N THR A 202 1.02 19.98 -10.36
CA THR A 202 0.64 18.83 -11.21
C THR A 202 0.80 19.17 -12.69
N ASN A 203 0.32 20.34 -13.14
CA ASN A 203 0.53 20.82 -14.50
C ASN A 203 2.02 21.02 -14.84
N LEU A 204 2.82 21.59 -13.94
CA LEU A 204 4.28 21.71 -14.14
C LEU A 204 4.97 20.35 -14.27
N MET A 205 4.60 19.36 -13.45
CA MET A 205 5.13 18.00 -13.56
C MET A 205 4.71 17.31 -14.86
N ALA A 206 3.49 17.58 -15.34
CA ALA A 206 2.96 17.01 -16.57
C ALA A 206 3.61 17.61 -17.83
N THR A 207 3.80 18.93 -17.87
CA THR A 207 4.16 19.67 -19.09
C THR A 207 5.63 20.09 -19.19
N SER A 208 6.34 20.30 -18.08
CA SER A 208 7.74 20.72 -18.15
C SER A 208 8.64 19.59 -18.65
N ARG A 209 9.67 19.96 -19.40
CA ARG A 209 10.69 19.07 -19.98
C ARG A 209 12.11 19.49 -19.57
N LYS A 210 12.21 20.30 -18.51
CA LYS A 210 13.46 20.85 -17.95
C LYS A 210 13.80 20.11 -16.65
N TYR A 211 14.96 19.45 -16.63
CA TYR A 211 15.39 18.63 -15.49
C TYR A 211 15.35 19.40 -14.16
N ASP A 212 15.97 20.58 -14.08
CA ASP A 212 16.09 21.33 -12.82
C ASP A 212 14.76 21.94 -12.34
N GLU A 213 13.82 22.23 -13.24
CA GLU A 213 12.48 22.71 -12.86
C GLU A 213 11.65 21.58 -12.27
N LEU A 214 11.66 20.40 -12.93
CA LEU A 214 11.04 19.18 -12.40
C LEU A 214 11.69 18.77 -11.07
N LEU A 215 13.01 18.93 -10.91
CA LEU A 215 13.73 18.65 -9.67
C LEU A 215 13.31 19.60 -8.54
N TRP A 216 13.13 20.89 -8.84
CA TRP A 216 12.63 21.87 -7.89
C TRP A 216 11.21 21.53 -7.44
N VAL A 217 10.26 21.36 -8.39
CA VAL A 217 8.87 20.98 -8.08
C VAL A 217 8.84 19.71 -7.23
N TRP A 218 9.57 18.68 -7.67
CA TRP A 218 9.64 17.40 -7.00
C TRP A 218 10.14 17.55 -5.56
N THR A 219 11.28 18.20 -5.35
CA THR A 219 11.94 18.31 -4.03
C THR A 219 11.12 19.18 -3.08
N SER A 220 10.70 20.37 -3.54
CA SER A 220 10.00 21.33 -2.70
C SER A 220 8.63 20.82 -2.23
N TRP A 221 7.93 19.97 -3.00
CA TRP A 221 6.71 19.32 -2.53
C TRP A 221 6.97 18.37 -1.34
N ARG A 222 7.99 17.50 -1.41
CA ARG A 222 8.31 16.59 -0.28
C ARG A 222 8.79 17.36 0.93
N ASP A 223 9.64 18.34 0.71
CA ASP A 223 10.26 19.13 1.78
C ASP A 223 9.21 20.01 2.50
N LYS A 224 8.15 20.45 1.80
CA LYS A 224 7.03 21.19 2.38
C LYS A 224 6.01 20.30 3.09
N VAL A 225 5.62 19.18 2.48
CA VAL A 225 4.47 18.36 2.92
C VAL A 225 4.91 17.13 3.71
N GLY A 226 5.81 16.33 3.16
CA GLY A 226 6.31 15.12 3.82
C GLY A 226 6.91 15.43 5.19
N ARG A 227 7.83 16.40 5.25
CA ARG A 227 8.45 16.84 6.52
C ARG A 227 7.46 17.38 7.54
N ALA A 228 6.37 18.03 7.10
CA ALA A 228 5.34 18.56 7.98
C ALA A 228 4.42 17.47 8.56
N ILE A 229 4.24 16.34 7.85
CA ILE A 229 3.45 15.19 8.30
C ILE A 229 4.24 14.26 9.24
N LEU A 230 5.57 14.17 9.06
CA LEU A 230 6.45 13.27 9.83
C LEU A 230 6.26 13.32 11.37
N PRO A 231 6.04 14.46 12.05
CA PRO A 231 5.83 14.50 13.50
C PRO A 231 4.58 13.76 13.97
N TYR A 232 3.53 13.72 13.15
CA TYR A 232 2.23 13.14 13.47
C TYR A 232 2.18 11.62 13.21
N PHE A 233 2.87 11.18 12.15
CA PHE A 233 2.72 9.84 11.60
C PHE A 233 3.07 8.69 12.59
N PRO A 234 4.12 8.75 13.44
CA PRO A 234 4.39 7.71 14.42
C PRO A 234 3.25 7.51 15.43
N LYS A 235 2.59 8.60 15.83
CA LYS A 235 1.48 8.57 16.80
C LYS A 235 0.19 8.05 16.17
N TYR A 236 -0.06 8.41 14.91
CA TYR A 236 -1.07 7.76 14.07
C TYR A 236 -0.85 6.23 14.00
N VAL A 237 0.38 5.77 13.70
CA VAL A 237 0.69 4.32 13.63
C VAL A 237 0.46 3.62 14.98
N GLU A 238 0.88 4.23 16.09
CA GLU A 238 0.66 3.72 17.45
C GLU A 238 -0.84 3.47 17.72
N PHE A 239 -1.68 4.48 17.48
CA PHE A 239 -3.12 4.40 17.72
C PHE A 239 -3.85 3.48 16.73
N THR A 240 -3.50 3.49 15.45
CA THR A 240 -4.12 2.59 14.45
C THR A 240 -3.86 1.13 14.82
N ASN A 241 -2.61 0.80 15.19
CA ASN A 241 -2.26 -0.54 15.66
C ASN A 241 -2.90 -0.91 17.00
N LYS A 242 -3.09 0.06 17.91
CA LYS A 242 -3.82 -0.16 19.17
C LYS A 242 -5.30 -0.47 18.91
N ALA A 243 -5.95 0.28 18.02
CA ALA A 243 -7.33 0.03 17.61
C ALA A 243 -7.48 -1.35 16.95
N ALA A 244 -6.55 -1.73 16.06
CA ALA A 244 -6.56 -3.06 15.42
C ALA A 244 -6.48 -4.20 16.45
N ARG A 245 -5.55 -4.13 17.39
CA ARG A 245 -5.42 -5.13 18.48
C ARG A 245 -6.64 -5.21 19.39
N LEU A 246 -7.29 -4.07 19.68
CA LEU A 246 -8.54 -4.03 20.45
C LEU A 246 -9.77 -4.55 19.67
N ASN A 247 -9.63 -4.79 18.37
CA ASN A 247 -10.62 -5.49 17.52
C ASN A 247 -10.22 -6.95 17.22
N GLY A 248 -9.08 -7.43 17.71
CA GLY A 248 -8.65 -8.83 17.58
C GLY A 248 -7.69 -9.12 16.42
N TYR A 249 -7.23 -8.10 15.70
CA TYR A 249 -6.18 -8.22 14.67
C TYR A 249 -4.78 -8.12 15.30
N VAL A 250 -3.75 -8.55 14.56
CA VAL A 250 -2.34 -8.40 14.98
C VAL A 250 -1.90 -6.93 14.94
N ASP A 251 -2.22 -6.26 13.83
CA ASP A 251 -1.85 -4.89 13.51
C ASP A 251 -2.87 -4.27 12.52
N ALA A 252 -2.68 -3.00 12.15
CA ALA A 252 -3.57 -2.30 11.24
C ALA A 252 -3.52 -2.82 9.79
N GLY A 253 -2.40 -3.40 9.36
CA GLY A 253 -2.26 -4.04 8.06
C GLY A 253 -3.11 -5.31 7.97
N ASP A 254 -3.06 -6.17 9.00
CA ASP A 254 -3.92 -7.36 9.14
C ASP A 254 -5.41 -6.99 9.06
N SER A 255 -5.82 -5.96 9.84
CA SER A 255 -7.16 -5.39 9.78
C SER A 255 -7.56 -4.94 8.37
N TRP A 256 -6.69 -4.24 7.64
CA TRP A 256 -6.97 -3.80 6.27
C TRP A 256 -7.03 -4.96 5.26
N ARG A 257 -6.17 -5.97 5.39
CA ARG A 257 -6.16 -7.15 4.50
C ARG A 257 -7.40 -8.04 4.72
N SER A 258 -7.98 -8.02 5.92
CA SER A 258 -9.20 -8.77 6.24
C SER A 258 -10.41 -8.45 5.34
N MET A 259 -10.50 -7.20 4.80
CA MET A 259 -11.57 -6.75 3.89
C MET A 259 -11.65 -7.54 2.57
N TYR A 260 -10.59 -8.28 2.22
CA TYR A 260 -10.55 -9.13 1.04
C TYR A 260 -10.96 -10.58 1.33
N GLU A 261 -11.23 -10.94 2.59
CA GLU A 261 -11.67 -12.29 3.00
C GLU A 261 -10.81 -13.44 2.45
N THR A 262 -9.52 -13.17 2.16
CA THR A 262 -8.61 -14.05 1.43
C THR A 262 -7.33 -14.26 2.25
N PRO A 263 -7.14 -15.43 2.90
CA PRO A 263 -5.97 -15.71 3.73
C PRO A 263 -4.62 -15.68 2.97
N THR A 264 -4.66 -15.82 1.64
CA THR A 264 -3.49 -15.86 0.75
C THR A 264 -3.23 -14.54 0.02
N LEU A 265 -3.87 -13.44 0.44
CA LEU A 265 -3.87 -12.17 -0.31
C LEU A 265 -2.47 -11.70 -0.69
N GLU A 266 -1.51 -11.72 0.24
CA GLU A 266 -0.13 -11.28 -0.01
C GLU A 266 0.56 -12.14 -1.09
N GLN A 267 0.39 -13.46 -1.06
CA GLN A 267 0.95 -14.36 -2.07
C GLN A 267 0.24 -14.24 -3.42
N ASP A 268 -1.07 -13.98 -3.41
CA ASP A 268 -1.86 -13.74 -4.62
C ASP A 268 -1.45 -12.45 -5.33
N LEU A 269 -1.19 -11.37 -4.56
CA LEU A 269 -0.72 -10.08 -5.08
C LEU A 269 0.70 -10.16 -5.64
N GLU A 270 1.64 -10.78 -4.92
CA GLU A 270 3.02 -10.99 -5.42
C GLU A 270 3.03 -11.85 -6.70
N ARG A 271 2.18 -12.89 -6.78
CA ARG A 271 2.03 -13.69 -8.01
C ARG A 271 1.52 -12.83 -9.19
N LEU A 272 0.47 -12.03 -8.99
CA LEU A 272 -0.07 -11.14 -10.01
C LEU A 272 0.95 -10.07 -10.44
N PHE A 273 1.76 -9.58 -9.52
CA PHE A 273 2.88 -8.67 -9.83
C PHE A 273 3.94 -9.36 -10.71
N GLN A 274 4.33 -10.60 -10.37
CA GLN A 274 5.29 -11.39 -11.15
C GLN A 274 4.76 -11.73 -12.56
N GLU A 275 3.46 -12.04 -12.70
CA GLU A 275 2.82 -12.27 -14.01
C GLU A 275 2.93 -11.06 -14.95
N LEU A 276 2.87 -9.84 -14.41
CA LEU A 276 2.97 -8.57 -15.16
C LEU A 276 4.40 -8.03 -15.32
N GLN A 277 5.35 -8.52 -14.52
CA GLN A 277 6.73 -8.03 -14.51
C GLN A 277 7.40 -8.01 -15.91
N PRO A 278 7.24 -9.01 -16.81
CA PRO A 278 7.87 -8.97 -18.13
C PRO A 278 7.45 -7.76 -18.99
N LEU A 279 6.18 -7.36 -18.89
CA LEU A 279 5.64 -6.20 -19.60
C LEU A 279 6.12 -4.88 -18.97
N TYR A 280 6.12 -4.80 -17.63
CA TYR A 280 6.67 -3.64 -16.92
C TYR A 280 8.15 -3.41 -17.22
N LEU A 281 8.99 -4.44 -17.19
CA LEU A 281 10.43 -4.31 -17.46
C LEU A 281 10.73 -3.86 -18.89
N ASN A 282 9.94 -4.30 -19.86
CA ASN A 282 10.06 -3.86 -21.25
C ASN A 282 9.62 -2.40 -21.44
N LEU A 283 8.53 -1.98 -20.81
CA LEU A 283 8.09 -0.59 -20.79
C LEU A 283 9.14 0.32 -20.12
N HIS A 284 9.65 -0.08 -18.95
CA HIS A 284 10.68 0.64 -18.19
C HIS A 284 11.95 0.87 -19.02
N ALA A 285 12.49 -0.19 -19.63
CA ALA A 285 13.70 -0.07 -20.46
C ALA A 285 13.48 0.86 -21.67
N TYR A 286 12.34 0.73 -22.36
CA TYR A 286 11.97 1.59 -23.49
C TYR A 286 11.88 3.07 -23.07
N VAL A 287 11.14 3.36 -22.00
CA VAL A 287 10.99 4.72 -21.44
C VAL A 287 12.33 5.27 -20.98
N ARG A 288 13.18 4.46 -20.33
CA ARG A 288 14.53 4.86 -19.91
C ARG A 288 15.42 5.27 -21.09
N ARG A 289 15.39 4.53 -22.22
CA ARG A 289 16.09 4.95 -23.45
C ARG A 289 15.57 6.29 -23.96
N ALA A 290 14.25 6.47 -23.99
CA ALA A 290 13.65 7.72 -24.45
C ALA A 290 14.05 8.92 -23.57
N LEU A 291 13.99 8.76 -22.25
CA LEU A 291 14.47 9.77 -21.29
C LEU A 291 15.97 10.03 -21.44
N HIS A 292 16.80 9.02 -21.69
CA HIS A 292 18.22 9.19 -21.97
C HIS A 292 18.48 10.01 -23.24
N ARG A 293 17.68 9.83 -24.31
CA ARG A 293 17.79 10.65 -25.54
C ARG A 293 17.46 12.13 -25.28
N HIS A 294 16.53 12.43 -24.38
CA HIS A 294 16.08 13.79 -24.08
C HIS A 294 16.94 14.50 -23.02
N TYR A 295 17.15 13.86 -21.87
CA TYR A 295 17.89 14.44 -20.72
C TYR A 295 19.39 14.15 -20.73
N GLY A 296 19.86 13.23 -21.58
CA GLY A 296 21.28 12.90 -21.76
C GLY A 296 21.88 11.96 -20.69
N ALA A 297 23.04 11.40 -21.02
CA ALA A 297 23.75 10.39 -20.23
C ALA A 297 24.19 10.86 -18.82
N GLN A 298 24.29 12.17 -18.58
CA GLN A 298 24.60 12.71 -17.25
C GLN A 298 23.43 12.56 -16.26
N HIS A 299 22.20 12.45 -16.77
CA HIS A 299 20.97 12.44 -15.98
C HIS A 299 20.27 11.07 -15.97
N ILE A 300 20.60 10.18 -16.91
CA ILE A 300 19.98 8.85 -17.06
C ILE A 300 21.08 7.82 -17.33
N ASN A 301 21.08 6.70 -16.61
CA ASN A 301 21.90 5.53 -16.91
C ASN A 301 21.04 4.45 -17.57
N LEU A 302 21.41 3.97 -18.76
CA LEU A 302 20.68 2.95 -19.52
C LEU A 302 20.62 1.57 -18.83
N GLU A 303 21.40 1.34 -17.77
CA GLU A 303 21.41 0.12 -16.96
C GLU A 303 20.99 0.37 -15.50
N GLY A 304 20.60 1.61 -15.17
CA GLY A 304 20.24 2.05 -13.83
C GLY A 304 18.75 2.34 -13.65
N PRO A 305 18.34 2.75 -12.44
CA PRO A 305 16.97 3.21 -12.16
C PRO A 305 16.69 4.59 -12.77
N ILE A 306 15.42 4.87 -13.06
CA ILE A 306 14.98 6.17 -13.61
C ILE A 306 14.83 7.20 -12.46
N PRO A 307 15.30 8.45 -12.60
CA PRO A 307 15.05 9.50 -11.61
C PRO A 307 13.56 9.84 -11.48
N ALA A 308 13.03 9.73 -10.26
CA ALA A 308 11.59 9.75 -9.95
C ALA A 308 10.81 11.07 -10.22
N HIS A 309 11.41 12.05 -10.89
CA HIS A 309 10.81 13.35 -11.24
C HIS A 309 10.58 13.54 -12.74
N LEU A 310 11.03 12.61 -13.58
CA LEU A 310 11.06 12.77 -15.05
C LEU A 310 9.91 12.04 -15.76
N LEU A 311 8.87 11.66 -15.01
CA LEU A 311 7.84 10.70 -15.45
C LEU A 311 6.43 11.34 -15.48
N GLY A 312 6.32 12.65 -15.70
CA GLY A 312 5.05 13.33 -15.99
C GLY A 312 4.06 13.46 -14.83
N ASN A 313 4.39 12.93 -13.66
CA ASN A 313 3.52 12.88 -12.49
C ASN A 313 4.33 13.09 -11.21
N MET A 314 3.75 13.82 -10.24
CA MET A 314 4.38 14.16 -8.96
C MET A 314 5.00 12.95 -8.25
N TRP A 315 4.38 11.75 -8.31
CA TRP A 315 4.86 10.53 -7.64
C TRP A 315 5.56 9.53 -8.55
N ALA A 316 5.52 9.75 -9.87
CA ALA A 316 5.82 8.75 -10.90
C ALA A 316 4.96 7.47 -10.78
N GLN A 317 3.68 7.64 -10.38
CA GLN A 317 2.70 6.55 -10.30
C GLN A 317 2.17 6.16 -11.70
N THR A 318 2.00 7.16 -12.57
CA THR A 318 1.53 7.04 -13.97
C THR A 318 2.42 7.93 -14.82
N TRP A 319 2.69 7.51 -16.05
CA TRP A 319 3.71 8.09 -16.94
C TRP A 319 3.12 8.59 -18.28
N SER A 320 1.78 8.61 -18.41
CA SER A 320 1.07 9.06 -19.62
C SER A 320 1.45 10.47 -20.06
N ASN A 321 1.75 11.36 -19.11
CA ASN A 321 2.09 12.76 -19.35
C ASN A 321 3.49 12.99 -19.96
N ILE A 322 4.29 11.95 -20.21
CA ILE A 322 5.53 12.03 -21.02
C ILE A 322 5.39 11.36 -22.41
N TYR A 323 4.16 11.09 -22.85
CA TYR A 323 3.87 10.41 -24.12
C TYR A 323 4.58 11.05 -25.33
N ASP A 324 4.73 12.37 -25.36
CA ASP A 324 5.49 13.12 -26.37
C ASP A 324 6.96 12.69 -26.52
N LEU A 325 7.61 12.27 -25.43
CA LEU A 325 9.00 11.79 -25.44
C LEU A 325 9.14 10.32 -25.88
N VAL A 326 8.06 9.55 -25.75
CA VAL A 326 8.06 8.08 -25.82
C VAL A 326 7.14 7.52 -26.91
N ALA A 327 6.53 8.38 -27.74
CA ALA A 327 5.62 7.98 -28.82
C ALA A 327 6.31 6.97 -29.78
N PRO A 328 5.78 5.73 -29.92
CA PRO A 328 6.31 4.71 -30.82
C PRO A 328 6.43 5.18 -32.27
N PHE A 329 5.39 5.84 -32.77
CA PHE A 329 5.28 6.37 -34.12
C PHE A 329 4.89 7.86 -34.06
N PRO A 330 5.85 8.79 -33.95
CA PRO A 330 5.57 10.23 -33.82
C PRO A 330 4.91 10.87 -35.05
N SER A 331 4.95 10.19 -36.20
CA SER A 331 4.30 10.60 -37.45
C SER A 331 2.80 10.28 -37.51
N ALA A 332 2.32 9.36 -36.67
CA ALA A 332 0.90 9.02 -36.58
C ALA A 332 0.15 10.03 -35.69
N SER A 333 -1.12 10.29 -36.01
CA SER A 333 -1.94 11.26 -35.28
C SER A 333 -2.09 10.90 -33.79
N THR A 334 -2.00 11.91 -32.94
CA THR A 334 -2.14 11.76 -31.49
C THR A 334 -3.60 11.52 -31.09
N MET A 335 -3.81 10.62 -30.13
CA MET A 335 -5.10 10.41 -29.47
C MET A 335 -5.22 11.29 -28.23
N ASP A 336 -5.22 12.60 -28.39
CA ASP A 336 -5.56 13.53 -27.31
C ASP A 336 -6.77 14.37 -27.71
N ALA A 337 -7.89 14.11 -27.05
CA ALA A 337 -9.14 14.83 -27.28
C ALA A 337 -9.14 16.26 -26.70
N THR A 338 -8.16 16.63 -25.87
CA THR A 338 -8.14 17.91 -25.12
C THR A 338 -8.33 19.13 -26.01
N GLU A 339 -7.62 19.23 -27.14
CA GLU A 339 -7.76 20.36 -28.06
C GLU A 339 -9.15 20.40 -28.72
N ALA A 340 -9.72 19.23 -29.05
CA ALA A 340 -11.07 19.12 -29.59
C ALA A 340 -12.14 19.50 -28.55
N MET A 341 -11.98 19.06 -27.31
CA MET A 341 -12.86 19.42 -26.18
C MET A 341 -12.90 20.93 -25.98
N ILE A 342 -11.73 21.58 -25.92
CA ILE A 342 -11.61 23.04 -25.76
C ILE A 342 -12.24 23.77 -26.97
N LYS A 343 -11.90 23.38 -28.20
CA LYS A 343 -12.46 23.99 -29.44
C LYS A 343 -13.99 23.85 -29.55
N GLN A 344 -14.55 22.77 -29.01
CA GLN A 344 -15.99 22.51 -28.99
C GLN A 344 -16.72 23.10 -27.77
N GLY A 345 -16.03 23.87 -26.92
CA GLY A 345 -16.63 24.48 -25.73
C GLY A 345 -17.14 23.47 -24.70
N TRP A 346 -16.38 22.39 -24.47
CA TRP A 346 -16.69 21.46 -23.38
C TRP A 346 -16.50 22.16 -22.01
N THR A 347 -17.29 21.71 -21.04
CA THR A 347 -17.27 22.17 -19.65
C THR A 347 -17.21 20.96 -18.73
N PRO A 348 -16.77 21.11 -17.46
CA PRO A 348 -16.83 20.03 -16.47
C PRO A 348 -18.20 19.35 -16.42
N ARG A 349 -19.28 20.14 -16.34
CA ARG A 349 -20.65 19.63 -16.36
C ARG A 349 -20.95 18.77 -17.59
N ARG A 350 -20.55 19.19 -18.80
CA ARG A 350 -20.74 18.39 -20.02
C ARG A 350 -20.00 17.06 -19.95
N MET A 351 -18.80 17.01 -19.36
CA MET A 351 -18.05 15.76 -19.19
C MET A 351 -18.83 14.76 -18.32
N PHE A 352 -19.44 15.22 -17.21
CA PHE A 352 -20.33 14.39 -16.39
C PHE A 352 -21.61 13.99 -17.13
N GLU A 353 -22.19 14.87 -17.95
CA GLU A 353 -23.39 14.56 -18.75
C GLU A 353 -23.11 13.52 -19.84
N GLU A 354 -21.93 13.51 -20.47
CA GLU A 354 -21.53 12.43 -21.39
C GLU A 354 -21.27 11.11 -20.64
N ALA A 355 -20.70 11.15 -19.44
CA ALA A 355 -20.55 9.97 -18.60
C ALA A 355 -21.91 9.36 -18.23
N ASP A 356 -22.87 10.15 -17.73
CA ASP A 356 -24.23 9.68 -17.41
C ASP A 356 -24.91 9.04 -18.63
N LYS A 357 -24.78 9.65 -19.84
CA LYS A 357 -25.23 9.02 -21.09
C LYS A 357 -24.55 7.69 -21.38
N PHE A 358 -23.25 7.53 -21.08
CA PHE A 358 -22.55 6.25 -21.20
C PHE A 358 -23.24 5.18 -20.33
N PHE A 359 -23.46 5.46 -19.04
CA PHE A 359 -24.12 4.54 -18.12
C PHE A 359 -25.56 4.20 -18.55
N ILE A 360 -26.35 5.20 -18.94
CA ILE A 360 -27.70 5.02 -19.48
C ILE A 360 -27.68 4.18 -20.78
N SER A 361 -26.65 4.34 -21.63
CA SER A 361 -26.47 3.53 -22.84
C SER A 361 -26.36 2.03 -22.52
N LEU A 362 -25.71 1.68 -21.41
CA LEU A 362 -25.63 0.30 -20.91
C LEU A 362 -26.93 -0.20 -20.26
N GLY A 363 -27.90 0.68 -20.00
CA GLY A 363 -29.11 0.34 -19.25
C GLY A 363 -28.91 0.36 -17.73
N LEU A 364 -27.87 1.06 -17.27
CA LEU A 364 -27.67 1.40 -15.87
C LEU A 364 -28.54 2.63 -15.51
N LEU A 365 -28.46 3.08 -14.27
CA LEU A 365 -29.38 4.07 -13.73
C LEU A 365 -28.93 5.50 -14.07
N PRO A 366 -29.82 6.43 -14.48
CA PRO A 366 -29.47 7.84 -14.61
C PRO A 366 -29.22 8.45 -13.22
N VAL A 367 -28.19 9.29 -13.06
CA VAL A 367 -27.92 9.94 -11.76
C VAL A 367 -29.07 10.88 -11.36
N PRO A 368 -29.41 10.99 -10.05
CA PRO A 368 -30.59 11.72 -9.60
C PRO A 368 -30.43 13.25 -9.76
N PRO A 369 -31.53 14.03 -9.82
CA PRO A 369 -31.47 15.49 -9.88
C PRO A 369 -30.65 16.13 -8.74
N GLU A 370 -30.66 15.52 -7.55
CA GLU A 370 -29.88 15.94 -6.39
C GLU A 370 -28.35 15.92 -6.66
N PHE A 371 -27.85 14.96 -7.46
CA PHE A 371 -26.44 14.87 -7.83
C PHE A 371 -25.98 16.15 -8.54
N TRP A 372 -26.74 16.61 -9.54
CA TRP A 372 -26.44 17.81 -10.33
C TRP A 372 -26.53 19.10 -9.51
N ASN A 373 -27.43 19.13 -8.52
CA ASN A 373 -27.68 20.31 -7.70
C ASN A 373 -26.69 20.46 -6.53
N LYS A 374 -26.05 19.37 -6.08
CA LYS A 374 -25.23 19.36 -4.85
C LYS A 374 -23.75 19.00 -5.06
N SER A 375 -23.36 18.41 -6.18
CA SER A 375 -21.96 18.03 -6.44
C SER A 375 -21.04 19.23 -6.68
N MET A 376 -19.76 19.09 -6.33
CA MET A 376 -18.71 20.07 -6.63
C MET A 376 -17.93 19.56 -7.84
N LEU A 377 -18.43 19.86 -9.04
CA LEU A 377 -17.90 19.33 -10.31
C LEU A 377 -16.71 20.15 -10.87
N GLU A 378 -16.40 21.31 -10.28
CA GLU A 378 -15.27 22.17 -10.64
C GLU A 378 -14.75 22.94 -9.41
N LYS A 379 -13.53 23.50 -9.48
CA LYS A 379 -12.93 24.25 -8.36
C LYS A 379 -13.67 25.59 -8.16
N PRO A 380 -14.23 25.89 -6.97
CA PRO A 380 -14.90 27.16 -6.72
C PRO A 380 -13.97 28.37 -6.88
N THR A 381 -14.47 29.44 -7.48
CA THR A 381 -13.72 30.68 -7.75
C THR A 381 -13.96 31.79 -6.72
N ASP A 382 -14.66 31.49 -5.62
CA ASP A 382 -15.02 32.43 -4.55
C ASP A 382 -14.00 32.52 -3.41
N GLY A 383 -12.82 31.90 -3.60
CA GLY A 383 -11.69 31.98 -2.69
C GLY A 383 -11.72 31.01 -1.51
N ARG A 384 -12.71 30.12 -1.44
CA ARG A 384 -12.75 29.06 -0.41
C ARG A 384 -11.65 28.01 -0.67
N GLU A 385 -11.10 27.44 0.40
CA GLU A 385 -10.20 26.29 0.32
C GLU A 385 -11.00 24.99 0.26
N VAL A 386 -10.58 24.04 -0.59
CA VAL A 386 -11.27 22.75 -0.80
C VAL A 386 -10.27 21.61 -0.96
N VAL A 387 -10.68 20.39 -0.62
CA VAL A 387 -9.90 19.18 -0.93
C VAL A 387 -10.15 18.82 -2.40
N CYS A 388 -9.23 19.21 -3.30
CA CYS A 388 -9.41 19.03 -4.75
C CYS A 388 -9.35 17.59 -5.27
N HIS A 389 -8.85 16.63 -4.48
CA HIS A 389 -8.76 15.23 -4.90
C HIS A 389 -10.16 14.67 -5.20
N ALA A 390 -10.28 14.04 -6.36
CA ALA A 390 -11.50 13.41 -6.86
C ALA A 390 -12.04 12.38 -5.85
N SER A 391 -13.36 12.36 -5.68
CA SER A 391 -14.06 11.45 -4.77
C SER A 391 -15.57 11.47 -4.98
N ALA A 392 -16.18 10.28 -4.95
CA ALA A 392 -17.62 10.06 -4.90
C ALA A 392 -18.11 9.77 -3.47
N TRP A 393 -19.31 10.24 -3.15
CA TRP A 393 -19.87 10.25 -1.79
C TRP A 393 -21.30 9.68 -1.77
N ASP A 394 -21.54 8.66 -0.94
CA ASP A 394 -22.88 8.19 -0.52
C ASP A 394 -23.26 8.88 0.80
N PHE A 395 -24.45 9.49 0.85
CA PHE A 395 -25.00 10.13 2.04
C PHE A 395 -25.94 9.19 2.83
N TYR A 396 -25.90 7.88 2.53
CA TYR A 396 -26.54 6.76 3.23
C TYR A 396 -28.08 6.76 3.28
N ASN A 397 -28.73 7.72 2.61
CA ASN A 397 -30.18 7.88 2.56
C ASN A 397 -30.83 7.32 1.27
N GLY A 398 -30.05 6.71 0.38
CA GLY A 398 -30.52 6.09 -0.87
C GLY A 398 -30.99 7.06 -1.96
N LYS A 399 -30.69 8.35 -1.84
CA LYS A 399 -31.15 9.43 -2.74
C LYS A 399 -30.05 10.42 -3.10
N ASP A 400 -29.22 10.79 -2.13
CA ASP A 400 -28.23 11.84 -2.24
C ASP A 400 -26.84 11.21 -2.43
N PHE A 401 -26.31 11.38 -3.64
CA PHE A 401 -24.99 10.91 -4.06
C PHE A 401 -24.29 12.08 -4.75
N ARG A 402 -23.00 12.32 -4.47
CA ARG A 402 -22.27 13.50 -4.96
C ARG A 402 -20.86 13.17 -5.41
N ILE A 403 -20.32 13.94 -6.34
CA ILE A 403 -18.88 13.94 -6.69
C ILE A 403 -18.25 15.28 -6.32
N LYS A 404 -17.04 15.21 -5.76
CA LYS A 404 -16.16 16.33 -5.47
C LYS A 404 -14.88 16.18 -6.29
N GLN A 405 -14.72 16.98 -7.33
CA GLN A 405 -13.55 16.98 -8.23
C GLN A 405 -13.27 18.40 -8.72
N CYS A 406 -12.00 18.84 -8.64
CA CYS A 406 -11.55 20.10 -9.25
C CYS A 406 -11.30 19.93 -10.75
N THR A 407 -12.33 19.50 -11.50
CA THR A 407 -12.23 19.06 -12.90
C THR A 407 -11.73 20.17 -13.83
N THR A 408 -10.82 19.81 -14.73
CA THR A 408 -10.35 20.65 -15.84
C THR A 408 -10.74 20.01 -17.18
N VAL A 409 -10.84 20.82 -18.24
CA VAL A 409 -11.34 20.34 -19.54
C VAL A 409 -10.20 19.72 -20.35
N ASN A 410 -9.91 18.43 -20.08
CA ASN A 410 -8.92 17.64 -20.80
C ASN A 410 -9.30 16.14 -20.83
N MET A 411 -8.52 15.33 -21.57
CA MET A 411 -8.77 13.89 -21.71
C MET A 411 -8.49 13.08 -20.43
N GLU A 412 -7.54 13.47 -19.58
CA GLU A 412 -7.24 12.80 -18.31
C GLU A 412 -8.43 12.94 -17.34
N ASP A 413 -8.94 14.16 -17.15
CA ASP A 413 -10.11 14.41 -16.32
C ASP A 413 -11.39 13.80 -16.91
N LEU A 414 -11.52 13.66 -18.24
CA LEU A 414 -12.64 12.91 -18.85
C LEU A 414 -12.65 11.44 -18.41
N VAL A 415 -11.48 10.82 -18.29
CA VAL A 415 -11.31 9.44 -17.77
C VAL A 415 -11.64 9.40 -16.28
N VAL A 416 -11.17 10.36 -15.48
CA VAL A 416 -11.50 10.47 -14.03
C VAL A 416 -12.99 10.66 -13.81
N VAL A 417 -13.67 11.50 -14.60
CA VAL A 417 -15.12 11.71 -14.52
C VAL A 417 -15.90 10.39 -14.71
N HIS A 418 -15.48 9.53 -15.63
CA HIS A 418 -16.10 8.21 -15.80
C HIS A 418 -15.77 7.26 -14.65
N HIS A 419 -14.57 7.34 -14.08
CA HIS A 419 -14.19 6.59 -12.88
C HIS A 419 -15.10 6.95 -11.69
N GLU A 420 -15.22 8.24 -11.36
CA GLU A 420 -16.02 8.71 -10.22
C GLU A 420 -17.53 8.44 -10.41
N MET A 421 -18.04 8.55 -11.63
CA MET A 421 -19.43 8.18 -11.95
C MET A 421 -19.68 6.67 -11.82
N GLY A 422 -18.64 5.83 -11.94
CA GLY A 422 -18.71 4.40 -11.65
C GLY A 422 -18.99 4.10 -10.18
N HIS A 423 -18.38 4.87 -9.27
CA HIS A 423 -18.69 4.80 -7.84
C HIS A 423 -20.15 5.17 -7.56
N ILE A 424 -20.65 6.24 -8.20
CA ILE A 424 -22.06 6.66 -8.07
C ILE A 424 -23.04 5.57 -8.55
N GLN A 425 -22.74 4.86 -9.65
CA GLN A 425 -23.53 3.70 -10.03
C GLN A 425 -23.52 2.60 -8.97
N TYR A 426 -22.35 2.29 -8.41
CA TYR A 426 -22.25 1.27 -7.36
C TYR A 426 -23.15 1.63 -6.18
N PHE A 427 -23.09 2.88 -5.72
CA PHE A 427 -23.96 3.42 -4.67
C PHE A 427 -25.44 3.24 -4.99
N MET A 428 -25.86 3.64 -6.20
CA MET A 428 -27.25 3.58 -6.63
C MET A 428 -27.78 2.15 -6.83
N GLN A 429 -26.92 1.18 -7.15
CA GLN A 429 -27.30 -0.21 -7.40
C GLN A 429 -27.46 -1.01 -6.10
N TYR A 430 -26.70 -0.70 -5.04
CA TYR A 430 -26.81 -1.38 -3.74
C TYR A 430 -27.63 -0.64 -2.69
N LYS A 431 -28.19 0.54 -3.01
CA LYS A 431 -28.84 1.44 -2.05
C LYS A 431 -29.98 0.83 -1.23
N ASP A 432 -30.60 -0.24 -1.72
CA ASP A 432 -31.72 -0.93 -1.07
C ASP A 432 -31.24 -2.06 -0.12
N LEU A 433 -29.93 -2.33 -0.04
CA LEU A 433 -29.33 -3.20 0.96
C LEU A 433 -29.27 -2.53 2.35
N PRO A 434 -29.15 -3.31 3.45
CA PRO A 434 -28.69 -2.78 4.73
C PRO A 434 -27.32 -2.10 4.59
N VAL A 435 -27.11 -0.98 5.27
CA VAL A 435 -25.94 -0.11 5.08
C VAL A 435 -24.61 -0.83 5.37
N ALA A 436 -24.60 -1.78 6.30
CA ALA A 436 -23.44 -2.64 6.54
C ALA A 436 -22.94 -3.39 5.28
N LEU A 437 -23.82 -3.59 4.29
CA LEU A 437 -23.54 -4.29 3.03
C LEU A 437 -23.47 -3.34 1.82
N ARG A 438 -23.62 -2.02 2.01
CA ARG A 438 -23.49 -0.97 0.99
C ARG A 438 -22.02 -0.62 0.76
N GLU A 439 -21.26 -1.58 0.23
CA GLU A 439 -19.87 -1.46 -0.16
C GLU A 439 -19.59 -2.30 -1.41
N GLY A 440 -18.43 -2.12 -2.03
CA GLY A 440 -17.95 -3.02 -3.07
C GLY A 440 -17.74 -4.44 -2.54
N ALA A 441 -17.87 -5.45 -3.40
CA ALA A 441 -17.74 -6.86 -2.98
C ALA A 441 -16.39 -7.16 -2.29
N ASN A 442 -15.34 -6.46 -2.73
CA ASN A 442 -14.19 -6.07 -1.91
C ASN A 442 -13.78 -4.63 -2.33
N PRO A 443 -12.84 -3.96 -1.64
CA PRO A 443 -12.48 -2.57 -1.97
C PRO A 443 -11.99 -2.35 -3.42
N GLY A 444 -11.37 -3.35 -4.05
CA GLY A 444 -10.91 -3.26 -5.44
C GLY A 444 -12.02 -3.34 -6.48
N PHE A 445 -13.18 -3.94 -6.16
CA PHE A 445 -14.35 -3.94 -7.05
C PHE A 445 -14.93 -2.55 -7.26
N HIS A 446 -14.87 -1.71 -6.22
CA HIS A 446 -15.41 -0.36 -6.25
C HIS A 446 -14.65 0.50 -7.27
N GLU A 447 -13.32 0.51 -7.14
CA GLU A 447 -12.38 1.16 -8.07
C GLU A 447 -12.48 0.60 -9.52
N ALA A 448 -12.61 -0.73 -9.66
CA ALA A 448 -12.57 -1.39 -10.97
C ALA A 448 -13.77 -1.09 -11.88
N ILE A 449 -14.93 -0.75 -11.33
CA ILE A 449 -16.14 -0.47 -12.12
C ILE A 449 -16.13 0.93 -12.71
N GLY A 450 -15.47 1.89 -12.06
CA GLY A 450 -15.10 3.15 -12.71
C GLY A 450 -14.10 2.92 -13.84
N ASP A 451 -13.02 2.21 -13.56
CA ASP A 451 -11.93 2.00 -14.51
C ASP A 451 -12.33 1.18 -15.76
N VAL A 452 -13.18 0.15 -15.64
CA VAL A 452 -13.56 -0.71 -16.78
C VAL A 452 -14.29 0.06 -17.90
N LEU A 453 -14.96 1.16 -17.53
CA LEU A 453 -15.68 2.03 -18.46
C LEU A 453 -14.73 3.05 -19.07
N ALA A 454 -13.81 3.59 -18.27
CA ALA A 454 -12.72 4.43 -18.75
C ALA A 454 -11.87 3.73 -19.84
N LEU A 455 -11.68 2.40 -19.76
CA LEU A 455 -11.05 1.60 -20.84
C LEU A 455 -11.81 1.68 -22.18
N SER A 456 -13.14 1.72 -22.16
CA SER A 456 -13.98 1.80 -23.37
C SER A 456 -14.05 3.23 -23.91
N VAL A 457 -14.21 4.21 -23.01
CA VAL A 457 -14.27 5.65 -23.31
C VAL A 457 -12.98 6.15 -23.96
N SER A 458 -11.84 5.59 -23.57
CA SER A 458 -10.52 5.96 -24.12
C SER A 458 -10.27 5.43 -25.54
N THR A 459 -11.12 4.55 -26.08
CA THR A 459 -10.93 3.99 -27.43
C THR A 459 -11.16 5.05 -28.51
N PRO A 460 -10.44 4.99 -29.65
CA PRO A 460 -10.65 5.98 -30.72
C PRO A 460 -12.03 5.84 -31.37
N LYS A 461 -12.60 4.62 -31.39
CA LYS A 461 -13.99 4.35 -31.74
C LYS A 461 -14.98 5.13 -30.87
N HIS A 462 -14.81 5.08 -29.54
CA HIS A 462 -15.71 5.81 -28.64
C HIS A 462 -15.57 7.32 -28.81
N LEU A 463 -14.33 7.84 -28.81
CA LEU A 463 -14.04 9.26 -28.99
C LEU A 463 -14.56 9.81 -30.31
N HIS A 464 -14.53 9.02 -31.40
CA HIS A 464 -15.19 9.36 -32.66
C HIS A 464 -16.72 9.46 -32.52
N SER A 465 -17.35 8.51 -31.82
CA SER A 465 -18.82 8.51 -31.65
C SER A 465 -19.36 9.76 -30.91
N ILE A 466 -18.55 10.35 -30.02
CA ILE A 466 -18.83 11.61 -29.31
C ILE A 466 -18.22 12.85 -29.99
N ASN A 467 -17.77 12.73 -31.25
CA ASN A 467 -17.19 13.79 -32.09
C ASN A 467 -15.88 14.41 -31.56
N LEU A 468 -15.14 13.73 -30.68
CA LEU A 468 -13.83 14.18 -30.18
C LEU A 468 -12.66 13.75 -31.09
N LEU A 469 -12.85 12.77 -31.97
CA LEU A 469 -11.94 12.44 -33.07
C LEU A 469 -12.68 12.53 -34.41
N SER A 470 -11.94 12.80 -35.49
CA SER A 470 -12.45 12.92 -36.86
C SER A 470 -12.52 11.60 -37.64
N SER A 471 -12.02 10.52 -37.04
CA SER A 471 -12.02 9.14 -37.55
C SER A 471 -11.98 8.19 -36.36
N GLU A 472 -12.48 6.96 -36.54
CA GLU A 472 -12.36 5.86 -35.55
C GLU A 472 -10.91 5.37 -35.34
N GLY A 473 -9.95 5.98 -36.05
CA GLY A 473 -8.53 5.64 -35.98
C GLY A 473 -8.24 4.34 -36.70
N GLY A 474 -7.28 3.59 -36.14
CA GLY A 474 -6.88 2.27 -36.62
C GLY A 474 -5.65 2.27 -37.52
N GLY A 475 -5.09 1.07 -37.66
CA GLY A 475 -3.80 0.85 -38.31
C GLY A 475 -2.69 0.69 -37.28
N TYR A 476 -1.72 -0.18 -37.59
CA TYR A 476 -0.73 -0.67 -36.65
C TYR A 476 -0.01 0.42 -35.82
N GLU A 477 0.40 1.51 -36.47
CA GLU A 477 1.09 2.61 -35.79
C GLU A 477 0.21 3.31 -34.74
N HIS A 478 -1.08 3.49 -35.05
CA HIS A 478 -2.06 4.11 -34.16
C HIS A 478 -2.41 3.19 -32.99
N ASP A 479 -2.59 1.88 -33.26
CA ASP A 479 -2.92 0.89 -32.24
C ASP A 479 -1.76 0.71 -31.23
N ILE A 480 -0.51 0.70 -31.70
CA ILE A 480 0.68 0.65 -30.84
C ILE A 480 0.86 1.97 -30.05
N ASN A 481 0.61 3.13 -30.68
CA ASN A 481 0.59 4.43 -30.01
C ASN A 481 -0.46 4.48 -28.89
N PHE A 482 -1.69 4.01 -29.15
CA PHE A 482 -2.76 3.90 -28.16
C PHE A 482 -2.36 3.00 -26.98
N LEU A 483 -1.91 1.77 -27.28
CA LEU A 483 -1.50 0.82 -26.27
C LEU A 483 -0.32 1.35 -25.44
N MET A 484 0.63 2.08 -26.04
CA MET A 484 1.70 2.74 -25.29
C MET A 484 1.13 3.77 -24.31
N LYS A 485 0.24 4.67 -24.76
CA LYS A 485 -0.41 5.65 -23.87
C LYS A 485 -1.16 4.97 -22.72
N MET A 486 -1.86 3.87 -23.00
CA MET A 486 -2.55 3.06 -21.98
C MET A 486 -1.58 2.31 -21.04
N ALA A 487 -0.43 1.84 -21.51
CA ALA A 487 0.54 1.13 -20.69
C ALA A 487 1.32 2.08 -19.75
N LEU A 488 1.62 3.28 -20.23
CA LEU A 488 2.21 4.36 -19.42
C LEU A 488 1.30 4.75 -18.25
N ASP A 489 -0.02 4.58 -18.36
CA ASP A 489 -0.94 4.69 -17.23
C ASP A 489 -1.03 3.36 -16.44
N LYS A 490 -1.61 2.33 -17.07
CA LYS A 490 -2.05 1.10 -16.39
C LYS A 490 -0.91 0.16 -15.98
N ILE A 491 0.16 0.03 -16.77
CA ILE A 491 1.29 -0.87 -16.45
C ILE A 491 2.29 -0.19 -15.51
N ALA A 492 2.56 1.11 -15.70
CA ALA A 492 3.44 1.89 -14.84
C ALA A 492 2.99 1.91 -13.36
N PHE A 493 1.67 1.90 -13.16
CA PHE A 493 1.03 2.02 -11.86
C PHE A 493 1.01 0.73 -11.02
N ILE A 494 1.13 -0.44 -11.64
CA ILE A 494 1.13 -1.74 -10.95
C ILE A 494 2.20 -1.83 -9.83
N PRO A 495 3.51 -1.59 -10.09
CA PRO A 495 4.50 -1.63 -9.01
C PRO A 495 4.32 -0.52 -7.97
N PHE A 496 3.81 0.66 -8.36
CA PHE A 496 3.54 1.74 -7.41
C PHE A 496 2.40 1.37 -6.44
N SER A 497 1.30 0.86 -6.97
CA SER A 497 0.14 0.47 -6.16
C SER A 497 0.42 -0.69 -5.22
N TYR A 498 1.27 -1.63 -5.64
CA TYR A 498 1.76 -2.71 -4.77
C TYR A 498 2.65 -2.18 -3.63
N LEU A 499 3.68 -1.37 -3.94
CA LEU A 499 4.70 -0.99 -2.95
C LEU A 499 4.18 -0.06 -1.86
N VAL A 500 3.13 0.73 -2.12
CA VAL A 500 2.58 1.69 -1.14
C VAL A 500 2.01 0.97 0.08
N ASP A 501 1.20 -0.08 -0.14
CA ASP A 501 0.64 -0.84 0.97
C ASP A 501 1.62 -1.86 1.54
N GLU A 502 2.52 -2.43 0.75
CA GLU A 502 3.61 -3.25 1.28
C GLU A 502 4.55 -2.44 2.21
N TRP A 503 4.82 -1.16 1.91
CA TRP A 503 5.49 -0.27 2.85
C TRP A 503 4.65 -0.06 4.12
N ARG A 504 3.34 0.21 4.00
CA ARG A 504 2.47 0.44 5.16
C ARG A 504 2.27 -0.79 6.04
N TRP A 505 2.12 -1.97 5.47
CA TRP A 505 1.98 -3.21 6.23
C TRP A 505 3.20 -3.46 7.09
N ARG A 506 4.39 -3.28 6.54
CA ARG A 506 5.67 -3.38 7.27
C ARG A 506 5.88 -2.25 8.29
N VAL A 507 5.24 -1.10 8.12
CA VAL A 507 5.18 -0.05 9.16
C VAL A 507 4.23 -0.45 10.30
N PHE A 508 3.11 -1.11 9.97
CA PHE A 508 2.12 -1.55 10.95
C PHE A 508 2.59 -2.77 11.75
N ASP A 509 3.24 -3.75 11.13
CA ASP A 509 3.83 -4.91 11.82
C ASP A 509 5.10 -4.56 12.64
N GLY A 510 5.71 -3.41 12.37
CA GLY A 510 6.88 -2.88 13.09
C GLY A 510 8.23 -3.20 12.46
N SER A 511 8.29 -3.87 11.30
CA SER A 511 9.51 -4.13 10.53
C SER A 511 10.15 -2.84 9.98
N ILE A 512 9.36 -1.80 9.75
CA ILE A 512 9.81 -0.45 9.40
C ILE A 512 9.41 0.50 10.53
N THR A 513 10.41 1.15 11.13
CA THR A 513 10.24 2.10 12.23
C THR A 513 10.46 3.54 11.76
N LYS A 514 10.21 4.52 12.63
CA LYS A 514 10.43 5.95 12.30
C LYS A 514 11.88 6.27 11.93
N GLU A 515 12.83 5.44 12.35
CA GLU A 515 14.26 5.53 12.03
C GLU A 515 14.63 4.99 10.65
N ASN A 516 13.71 4.37 9.90
CA ASN A 516 13.97 3.93 8.52
C ASN A 516 12.78 4.09 7.54
N TYR A 517 11.67 4.72 7.93
CA TYR A 517 10.50 5.01 7.07
C TYR A 517 10.88 5.40 5.64
N ASN A 518 11.70 6.43 5.49
CA ASN A 518 12.04 6.99 4.18
C ASN A 518 13.09 6.15 3.43
N GLN A 519 14.01 5.49 4.15
CA GLN A 519 14.98 4.58 3.56
C GLN A 519 14.29 3.34 2.96
N GLU A 520 13.38 2.71 3.69
CA GLU A 520 12.67 1.53 3.23
C GLU A 520 11.62 1.86 2.15
N TRP A 521 11.03 3.06 2.20
CA TRP A 521 10.25 3.59 1.08
C TRP A 521 11.09 3.60 -0.21
N TRP A 522 12.29 4.17 -0.19
CA TRP A 522 13.17 4.20 -1.36
C TRP A 522 13.74 2.83 -1.75
N SER A 523 13.95 1.93 -0.78
CA SER A 523 14.28 0.52 -1.01
C SER A 523 13.20 -0.18 -1.85
N LEU A 524 11.93 -0.02 -1.48
CA LEU A 524 10.78 -0.61 -2.20
C LEU A 524 10.52 0.06 -3.56
N ARG A 525 10.67 1.40 -3.65
CA ARG A 525 10.61 2.16 -4.92
C ARG A 525 11.64 1.66 -5.93
N LEU A 526 12.86 1.38 -5.46
CA LEU A 526 13.94 0.84 -6.27
C LEU A 526 13.73 -0.65 -6.59
N LYS A 527 13.21 -1.46 -5.65
CA LYS A 527 12.94 -2.90 -5.85
C LYS A 527 11.83 -3.14 -6.89
N TYR A 528 10.73 -2.40 -6.81
CA TYR A 528 9.53 -2.70 -7.61
C TYR A 528 9.38 -1.80 -8.84
N GLN A 529 9.68 -0.50 -8.76
CA GLN A 529 9.58 0.42 -9.91
C GLN A 529 10.91 0.68 -10.62
N GLY A 530 12.06 0.32 -10.02
CA GLY A 530 13.36 0.72 -10.57
C GLY A 530 13.50 2.24 -10.70
N LEU A 531 13.06 2.96 -9.66
CA LEU A 531 13.17 4.42 -9.56
C LEU A 531 14.13 4.81 -8.44
N CYS A 532 14.90 5.88 -8.67
CA CYS A 532 15.77 6.48 -7.66
C CYS A 532 15.31 7.91 -7.29
N PRO A 533 15.60 8.38 -6.08
CA PRO A 533 15.39 9.78 -5.73
C PRO A 533 16.42 10.65 -6.49
N PRO A 534 16.02 11.79 -7.07
CA PRO A 534 16.93 12.60 -7.87
C PRO A 534 17.85 13.49 -7.02
N ALA A 535 17.44 13.82 -5.80
CA ALA A 535 18.26 14.43 -4.76
C ALA A 535 18.48 13.41 -3.62
N PRO A 536 19.61 13.45 -2.89
CA PRO A 536 19.81 12.59 -1.73
C PRO A 536 18.74 12.88 -0.67
N ARG A 537 18.22 11.83 -0.03
CA ARG A 537 17.21 11.96 1.04
C ARG A 537 17.80 11.53 2.38
N SER A 538 17.28 12.11 3.44
CA SER A 538 17.72 11.95 4.82
C SER A 538 16.63 11.28 5.68
N GLN A 539 16.93 11.08 6.97
CA GLN A 539 15.96 10.63 7.96
C GLN A 539 14.99 11.74 8.42
N GLY A 540 15.29 13.01 8.12
CA GLY A 540 14.37 14.12 8.34
C GLY A 540 13.33 14.27 7.21
N ASP A 541 13.46 13.49 6.14
CA ASP A 541 12.53 13.47 5.02
C ASP A 541 11.50 12.35 5.20
N PHE A 542 10.27 12.59 4.74
CA PHE A 542 9.17 11.62 4.81
C PHE A 542 8.39 11.66 3.50
N ASP A 543 9.05 11.20 2.43
CA ASP A 543 8.53 11.20 1.07
C ASP A 543 7.19 10.43 0.90
N PRO A 544 6.86 9.34 1.63
CA PRO A 544 5.51 8.76 1.57
C PRO A 544 4.42 9.72 2.05
N GLY A 545 4.68 10.56 3.07
CA GLY A 545 3.72 11.58 3.53
C GLY A 545 3.33 12.58 2.44
N ALA A 546 4.17 12.78 1.43
CA ALA A 546 3.88 13.63 0.29
C ALA A 546 2.92 13.01 -0.74
N LYS A 547 2.29 11.85 -0.47
CA LYS A 547 1.25 11.20 -1.30
C LYS A 547 -0.06 11.08 -0.52
N PHE A 548 -1.14 11.72 -1.00
CA PHE A 548 -2.45 11.90 -0.32
C PHE A 548 -2.90 10.74 0.58
N HIS A 549 -2.91 9.52 0.03
CA HIS A 549 -3.40 8.31 0.71
C HIS A 549 -2.68 7.94 2.00
N ILE A 550 -1.46 8.44 2.23
CA ILE A 550 -0.69 8.24 3.46
C ILE A 550 -1.25 9.12 4.61
N PRO A 551 -1.28 10.47 4.53
CA PRO A 551 -1.91 11.31 5.55
C PRO A 551 -3.42 11.10 5.70
N SER A 552 -4.16 10.79 4.62
CA SER A 552 -5.61 10.54 4.69
C SER A 552 -6.00 9.12 5.12
N SER A 553 -5.02 8.25 5.47
CA SER A 553 -5.26 6.89 5.97
C SER A 553 -6.09 5.98 5.04
N VAL A 554 -6.08 6.22 3.72
CA VAL A 554 -6.84 5.43 2.73
C VAL A 554 -6.00 4.23 2.23
N PRO A 555 -6.43 2.97 2.42
CA PRO A 555 -5.74 1.76 1.91
C PRO A 555 -5.55 1.81 0.39
N TYR A 556 -4.39 1.37 -0.12
CA TYR A 556 -3.96 1.58 -1.51
C TYR A 556 -4.02 0.32 -2.38
N ILE A 557 -3.97 -0.87 -1.78
CA ILE A 557 -3.99 -2.14 -2.50
C ILE A 557 -5.29 -2.36 -3.30
N ARG A 558 -6.35 -1.60 -2.97
CA ARG A 558 -7.58 -1.49 -3.76
C ARG A 558 -7.29 -1.15 -5.23
N TYR A 559 -6.32 -0.27 -5.50
CA TYR A 559 -6.00 0.17 -6.85
C TYR A 559 -5.15 -0.88 -7.59
N PHE A 560 -4.28 -1.61 -6.88
CA PHE A 560 -3.60 -2.76 -7.48
C PHE A 560 -4.62 -3.81 -7.93
N VAL A 561 -5.54 -4.19 -7.02
CA VAL A 561 -6.61 -5.15 -7.33
C VAL A 561 -7.49 -4.62 -8.48
N SER A 562 -7.85 -3.33 -8.47
CA SER A 562 -8.58 -2.68 -9.56
C SER A 562 -7.89 -2.87 -10.91
N PHE A 563 -6.59 -2.58 -10.98
CA PHE A 563 -5.84 -2.59 -12.23
C PHE A 563 -5.62 -4.01 -12.78
N ILE A 564 -5.83 -5.06 -11.98
CA ILE A 564 -5.96 -6.44 -12.45
C ILE A 564 -7.39 -6.70 -12.94
N ILE A 565 -8.38 -6.54 -12.05
CA ILE A 565 -9.74 -7.06 -12.29
C ILE A 565 -10.53 -6.22 -13.30
N GLN A 566 -10.21 -4.94 -13.50
CA GLN A 566 -10.83 -4.10 -14.54
C GLN A 566 -10.64 -4.70 -15.93
N PHE A 567 -9.49 -5.33 -16.22
CA PHE A 567 -9.25 -6.01 -17.49
C PHE A 567 -10.01 -7.34 -17.59
N GLN A 568 -10.14 -8.08 -16.49
CA GLN A 568 -10.98 -9.29 -16.45
C GLN A 568 -12.47 -8.95 -16.67
N PHE A 569 -12.94 -7.85 -16.07
CA PHE A 569 -14.28 -7.31 -16.31
C PHE A 569 -14.41 -6.86 -17.76
N HIS A 570 -13.47 -6.07 -18.29
CA HIS A 570 -13.49 -5.60 -19.67
C HIS A 570 -13.58 -6.78 -20.65
N GLU A 571 -12.71 -7.79 -20.53
CA GLU A 571 -12.75 -8.97 -21.40
C GLU A 571 -14.10 -9.71 -21.36
N ALA A 572 -14.70 -9.86 -20.17
CA ALA A 572 -16.00 -10.50 -20.02
C ALA A 572 -17.16 -9.67 -20.57
N LEU A 573 -17.11 -8.34 -20.41
CA LEU A 573 -18.13 -7.40 -20.89
C LEU A 573 -18.04 -7.22 -22.41
N CYS A 574 -16.84 -7.23 -22.98
CA CYS A 574 -16.61 -7.25 -24.43
C CYS A 574 -17.15 -8.52 -25.07
N LYS A 575 -16.92 -9.69 -24.45
CA LYS A 575 -17.54 -10.96 -24.85
C LYS A 575 -19.08 -10.89 -24.78
N ALA A 576 -19.64 -10.26 -23.75
CA ALA A 576 -21.08 -10.05 -23.61
C ALA A 576 -21.66 -9.05 -24.62
N ALA A 577 -20.89 -8.06 -25.04
CA ALA A 577 -21.22 -7.11 -26.11
C ALA A 577 -21.08 -7.69 -27.53
N GLY A 578 -20.61 -8.93 -27.67
CA GLY A 578 -20.38 -9.57 -28.98
C GLY A 578 -19.15 -9.03 -29.72
N HIS A 579 -18.19 -8.40 -29.02
CA HIS A 579 -16.97 -7.89 -29.62
C HIS A 579 -16.11 -9.00 -30.23
N THR A 580 -15.56 -8.73 -31.42
CA THR A 580 -14.64 -9.63 -32.12
C THR A 580 -13.38 -8.87 -32.53
N GLY A 581 -12.21 -9.47 -32.30
CA GLY A 581 -10.91 -8.87 -32.61
C GLY A 581 -10.05 -8.64 -31.36
N PRO A 582 -9.02 -7.79 -31.44
CA PRO A 582 -8.18 -7.45 -30.29
C PRO A 582 -9.00 -6.85 -29.14
N LEU A 583 -8.64 -7.16 -27.90
CA LEU A 583 -9.41 -6.70 -26.74
C LEU A 583 -9.36 -5.17 -26.59
N HIS A 584 -8.24 -4.53 -26.91
CA HIS A 584 -8.06 -3.08 -26.75
C HIS A 584 -8.88 -2.21 -27.73
N THR A 585 -9.51 -2.79 -28.75
CA THR A 585 -10.43 -2.06 -29.65
C THR A 585 -11.90 -2.19 -29.24
N CYS A 586 -12.17 -2.85 -28.12
CA CYS A 586 -13.51 -3.02 -27.59
C CYS A 586 -14.07 -1.72 -26.99
N ASP A 587 -15.24 -1.32 -27.46
CA ASP A 587 -16.11 -0.35 -26.79
C ASP A 587 -17.43 -1.05 -26.44
N ILE A 588 -17.80 -1.04 -25.15
CA ILE A 588 -19.05 -1.64 -24.66
C ILE A 588 -20.23 -0.67 -24.69
N TYR A 589 -20.06 0.58 -25.13
CA TYR A 589 -21.13 1.57 -25.28
C TYR A 589 -22.37 0.98 -25.97
N GLN A 590 -23.56 1.34 -25.46
CA GLN A 590 -24.86 0.79 -25.86
C GLN A 590 -25.11 -0.72 -25.61
N SER A 591 -24.15 -1.48 -25.06
CA SER A 591 -24.34 -2.90 -24.74
C SER A 591 -25.17 -3.12 -23.46
N LYS A 592 -26.47 -3.41 -23.65
CA LYS A 592 -27.38 -3.74 -22.54
C LYS A 592 -27.00 -5.04 -21.80
N GLU A 593 -26.41 -6.01 -22.50
CA GLU A 593 -25.96 -7.27 -21.87
C GLU A 593 -24.69 -7.06 -21.01
N ALA A 594 -23.79 -6.16 -21.41
CA ALA A 594 -22.67 -5.75 -20.56
C ALA A 594 -23.18 -4.98 -19.32
N GLY A 595 -24.07 -4.00 -19.52
CA GLY A 595 -24.69 -3.25 -18.43
C GLY A 595 -25.44 -4.13 -17.43
N LYS A 596 -26.16 -5.15 -17.90
CA LYS A 596 -26.84 -6.11 -17.04
C LYS A 596 -25.87 -6.86 -16.12
N ARG A 597 -24.75 -7.37 -16.66
CA ARG A 597 -23.71 -8.05 -15.84
C ARG A 597 -23.10 -7.13 -14.78
N LEU A 598 -22.83 -5.87 -15.15
CA LEU A 598 -22.36 -4.85 -14.21
C LEU A 598 -23.40 -4.59 -13.10
N ALA A 599 -24.67 -4.35 -13.46
CA ALA A 599 -25.76 -4.12 -12.51
C ALA A 599 -25.96 -5.30 -11.55
N ASP A 600 -26.02 -6.52 -12.08
CA ASP A 600 -26.29 -7.73 -11.29
C ASP A 600 -25.15 -8.06 -10.32
N ALA A 601 -23.92 -7.67 -10.63
CA ALA A 601 -22.79 -7.74 -9.69
C ALA A 601 -22.80 -6.60 -8.65
N MET A 602 -23.05 -5.34 -9.07
CA MET A 602 -23.10 -4.20 -8.14
C MET A 602 -24.19 -4.34 -7.08
N LYS A 603 -25.39 -4.83 -7.46
CA LYS A 603 -26.52 -5.07 -6.56
C LYS A 603 -26.21 -6.05 -5.41
N LEU A 604 -25.19 -6.89 -5.53
CA LEU A 604 -24.76 -7.74 -4.42
C LEU A 604 -24.16 -6.94 -3.27
N GLY A 605 -23.56 -5.77 -3.56
CA GLY A 605 -22.76 -5.01 -2.61
C GLY A 605 -21.72 -5.90 -1.94
N TYR A 606 -21.60 -5.76 -0.62
CA TYR A 606 -20.82 -6.65 0.24
C TYR A 606 -21.68 -7.80 0.81
N SER A 607 -22.82 -8.17 0.23
CA SER A 607 -23.69 -9.25 0.75
C SER A 607 -23.12 -10.66 0.57
N LYS A 608 -22.16 -10.82 -0.35
CA LYS A 608 -21.56 -12.11 -0.75
C LYS A 608 -20.04 -12.02 -0.72
N PRO A 609 -19.32 -13.14 -0.53
CA PRO A 609 -17.89 -13.21 -0.79
C PRO A 609 -17.57 -12.73 -2.20
N TRP A 610 -16.54 -11.91 -2.37
CA TRP A 610 -16.17 -11.33 -3.67
C TRP A 610 -15.96 -12.34 -4.82
N PRO A 611 -15.55 -13.62 -4.61
CA PRO A 611 -15.47 -14.59 -5.71
C PRO A 611 -16.83 -14.92 -6.34
N GLU A 612 -17.95 -14.76 -5.60
CA GLU A 612 -19.29 -14.89 -6.18
C GLU A 612 -19.59 -13.71 -7.13
N ALA A 613 -19.27 -12.47 -6.73
CA ALA A 613 -19.42 -11.28 -7.56
C ALA A 613 -18.50 -11.32 -8.80
N MET A 614 -17.25 -11.79 -8.63
CA MET A 614 -16.30 -12.05 -9.73
C MET A 614 -16.91 -12.99 -10.78
N LYS A 615 -17.61 -14.03 -10.31
CA LYS A 615 -18.26 -15.04 -11.17
C LYS A 615 -19.48 -14.50 -11.91
N VAL A 616 -20.24 -13.57 -11.33
CA VAL A 616 -21.38 -12.91 -12.03
C VAL A 616 -20.91 -12.15 -13.28
N ILE A 617 -19.80 -11.40 -13.18
CA ILE A 617 -19.25 -10.66 -14.32
C ILE A 617 -18.51 -11.62 -15.26
N THR A 618 -17.49 -12.33 -14.76
CA THR A 618 -16.48 -13.01 -15.56
C THR A 618 -16.76 -14.49 -15.85
N GLY A 619 -17.73 -15.10 -15.17
CA GLY A 619 -18.02 -16.54 -15.24
C GLY A 619 -17.12 -17.41 -14.36
N GLN A 620 -16.09 -16.85 -13.72
CA GLN A 620 -15.10 -17.58 -12.91
C GLN A 620 -14.79 -16.81 -11.60
N PRO A 621 -14.23 -17.44 -10.54
CA PRO A 621 -14.13 -16.82 -9.21
C PRO A 621 -12.81 -16.09 -8.90
N ASN A 622 -11.75 -16.25 -9.70
CA ASN A 622 -10.38 -15.87 -9.32
C ASN A 622 -9.92 -14.54 -9.92
N MET A 623 -8.95 -13.89 -9.28
CA MET A 623 -8.17 -12.79 -9.88
C MET A 623 -7.07 -13.36 -10.80
N SER A 624 -6.81 -12.73 -11.94
CA SER A 624 -5.81 -13.15 -12.93
C SER A 624 -5.34 -11.98 -13.79
N ALA A 625 -4.02 -11.86 -14.01
CA ALA A 625 -3.45 -10.86 -14.90
C ALA A 625 -3.61 -11.19 -16.40
N SER A 626 -4.13 -12.38 -16.74
CA SER A 626 -4.24 -12.87 -18.11
C SER A 626 -4.98 -11.92 -19.07
N ALA A 627 -6.10 -11.34 -18.64
CA ALA A 627 -6.86 -10.39 -19.46
C ALA A 627 -6.08 -9.08 -19.73
N MET A 628 -5.29 -8.61 -18.75
CA MET A 628 -4.41 -7.44 -18.92
C MET A 628 -3.27 -7.76 -19.89
N MET A 629 -2.65 -8.93 -19.77
CA MET A 629 -1.62 -9.40 -20.71
C MET A 629 -2.17 -9.60 -22.14
N ASN A 630 -3.42 -10.07 -22.28
CA ASN A 630 -4.12 -10.18 -23.56
C ASN A 630 -4.36 -8.80 -24.19
N TYR A 631 -4.79 -7.81 -23.39
CA TYR A 631 -5.02 -6.42 -23.84
C TYR A 631 -3.74 -5.81 -24.43
N PHE A 632 -2.62 -5.90 -23.68
CA PHE A 632 -1.35 -5.30 -24.05
C PHE A 632 -0.45 -6.17 -24.95
N LYS A 633 -0.89 -7.37 -25.36
CA LYS A 633 -0.05 -8.28 -26.16
C LYS A 633 0.60 -7.63 -27.40
N PRO A 634 -0.11 -6.85 -28.24
CA PRO A 634 0.52 -6.24 -29.42
C PRO A 634 1.64 -5.26 -29.07
N LEU A 635 1.49 -4.51 -27.97
CA LEU A 635 2.54 -3.63 -27.46
C LEU A 635 3.71 -4.43 -26.87
N MET A 636 3.45 -5.53 -26.16
CA MET A 636 4.51 -6.40 -25.64
C MET A 636 5.38 -6.95 -26.78
N ASP A 637 4.76 -7.44 -27.84
CA ASP A 637 5.46 -7.97 -29.02
C ASP A 637 6.28 -6.88 -29.73
N TRP A 638 5.76 -5.64 -29.79
CA TRP A 638 6.49 -4.48 -30.32
C TRP A 638 7.66 -4.04 -29.42
N LEU A 639 7.43 -3.94 -28.11
CA LEU A 639 8.45 -3.55 -27.11
C LEU A 639 9.62 -4.54 -27.10
N LEU A 640 9.35 -5.85 -27.15
CA LEU A 640 10.38 -6.87 -27.24
C LEU A 640 11.26 -6.69 -28.49
N THR A 641 10.63 -6.41 -29.63
CA THR A 641 11.31 -6.19 -30.91
C THR A 641 12.18 -4.94 -30.86
N GLU A 642 11.62 -3.83 -30.39
CA GLU A 642 12.31 -2.54 -30.35
C GLU A 642 13.41 -2.50 -29.26
N ASN A 643 13.19 -3.08 -28.08
CA ASN A 643 14.23 -3.19 -27.05
C ASN A 643 15.36 -4.14 -27.49
N GLY A 644 15.03 -5.24 -28.17
CA GLY A 644 16.01 -6.13 -28.79
C GLY A 644 16.87 -5.43 -29.85
N ARG A 645 16.25 -4.57 -30.67
CA ARG A 645 16.95 -3.78 -31.72
C ARG A 645 17.97 -2.79 -31.16
N HIS A 646 17.73 -2.22 -29.97
CA HIS A 646 18.66 -1.29 -29.30
C HIS A 646 19.58 -1.97 -28.28
N GLY A 647 19.45 -3.28 -28.05
CA GLY A 647 20.29 -4.03 -27.11
C GLY A 647 20.02 -3.69 -25.64
N GLU A 648 18.78 -3.34 -25.29
CA GLU A 648 18.42 -2.91 -23.93
C GLU A 648 18.65 -4.01 -22.88
N LYS A 649 19.25 -3.62 -21.75
CA LYS A 649 19.29 -4.48 -20.55
C LYS A 649 18.02 -4.25 -19.72
N LEU A 650 17.11 -5.22 -19.76
CA LEU A 650 15.88 -5.18 -18.94
C LEU A 650 16.21 -5.14 -17.44
N GLY A 651 15.38 -4.43 -16.67
CA GLY A 651 15.67 -4.13 -15.28
C GLY A 651 16.81 -3.11 -15.12
N TRP A 652 17.33 -2.99 -13.91
CA TRP A 652 18.34 -1.99 -13.54
C TRP A 652 19.50 -2.68 -12.79
N PRO A 653 20.34 -3.47 -13.49
CA PRO A 653 21.44 -4.20 -12.86
C PRO A 653 22.47 -3.29 -12.18
N GLN A 654 22.60 -2.02 -12.62
CA GLN A 654 23.34 -0.98 -11.89
C GLN A 654 22.47 -0.37 -10.79
N TYR A 655 22.03 -1.23 -9.87
CA TYR A 655 20.98 -0.98 -8.88
C TYR A 655 21.28 0.22 -7.96
N THR A 656 22.55 0.46 -7.65
CA THR A 656 23.01 1.54 -6.76
C THR A 656 23.21 2.90 -7.45
N TRP A 657 22.96 3.00 -8.76
CA TRP A 657 23.20 4.24 -9.50
C TRP A 657 22.18 5.34 -9.15
N THR A 658 22.67 6.57 -9.00
CA THR A 658 21.84 7.77 -8.83
C THR A 658 22.41 8.94 -9.65
N PRO A 659 21.62 10.00 -9.96
CA PRO A 659 22.14 11.20 -10.61
C PRO A 659 23.29 11.88 -9.86
N ASN A 660 23.35 11.71 -8.54
CA ASN A 660 24.40 12.31 -7.71
C ASN A 660 25.72 11.52 -7.75
N SER A 661 25.66 10.18 -7.80
CA SER A 661 26.87 9.37 -7.97
C SER A 661 27.51 9.60 -9.34
N ALA A 662 26.71 9.75 -10.40
CA ALA A 662 27.21 10.09 -11.74
C ALA A 662 27.97 11.43 -11.77
N ARG A 663 27.46 12.44 -11.06
CA ARG A 663 28.12 13.76 -10.92
C ARG A 663 29.44 13.67 -10.16
N SER A 664 29.57 12.78 -9.17
CA SER A 664 30.82 12.57 -8.42
C SER A 664 31.87 11.77 -9.20
N GLU A 665 31.46 10.83 -10.05
CA GLU A 665 32.37 10.07 -10.92
C GLU A 665 32.90 10.92 -12.08
N GLY A 666 32.08 11.83 -12.63
CA GLY A 666 32.45 12.72 -13.74
C GLY A 666 33.45 13.83 -13.42
N SER A 667 33.94 13.95 -12.18
CA SER A 667 34.76 15.08 -11.71
C SER A 667 36.06 14.69 -11.00
N LEU A 668 36.65 13.54 -11.33
CA LEU A 668 37.96 13.13 -10.82
C LEU A 668 38.96 12.91 -11.97
N PRO A 669 40.09 13.65 -12.01
CA PRO A 669 41.27 13.16 -12.70
C PRO A 669 41.71 11.85 -12.02
N ASP A 670 42.20 10.91 -12.82
CA ASP A 670 42.55 9.56 -12.40
C ASP A 670 43.46 9.54 -11.14
N SER A 671 42.84 9.24 -9.99
CA SER A 671 43.50 9.30 -8.67
C SER A 671 43.77 7.91 -8.08
N GLY A 672 43.52 6.83 -8.83
CA GLY A 672 43.80 5.44 -8.43
C GLY A 672 43.02 4.93 -7.20
N ARG A 673 42.06 5.72 -6.69
CA ARG A 673 41.31 5.45 -5.46
C ARG A 673 39.90 4.97 -5.75
N VAL A 674 39.46 3.99 -4.97
CA VAL A 674 38.17 3.32 -5.08
C VAL A 674 37.45 3.35 -3.74
N ASN A 675 36.12 3.48 -3.78
CA ASN A 675 35.31 3.38 -2.57
C ASN A 675 35.10 1.90 -2.21
N PHE A 676 35.53 1.51 -1.01
CA PHE A 676 35.35 0.17 -0.46
C PHE A 676 34.80 0.28 0.96
N LEU A 677 33.56 -0.21 1.17
CA LEU A 677 32.83 -0.10 2.44
C LEU A 677 32.73 1.33 3.00
N GLY A 678 32.56 2.34 2.14
CA GLY A 678 32.47 3.74 2.54
C GLY A 678 33.81 4.43 2.82
N MET A 679 34.94 3.72 2.64
CA MET A 679 36.28 4.27 2.74
C MET A 679 36.88 4.46 1.33
N ASN A 680 37.52 5.61 1.08
CA ASN A 680 38.33 5.81 -0.13
C ASN A 680 39.72 5.20 0.08
N LEU A 681 39.97 4.06 -0.56
CA LEU A 681 41.21 3.29 -0.47
C LEU A 681 41.92 3.23 -1.83
N ASP A 682 43.23 3.01 -1.83
CA ASP A 682 43.94 2.73 -3.08
C ASP A 682 43.52 1.34 -3.61
N ALA A 683 43.46 1.14 -4.94
CA ALA A 683 42.91 -0.08 -5.55
C ALA A 683 43.53 -1.40 -5.04
N GLN A 684 44.80 -1.38 -4.63
CA GLN A 684 45.48 -2.54 -4.04
C GLN A 684 45.00 -2.85 -2.61
N GLN A 685 44.73 -1.83 -1.79
CA GLN A 685 44.16 -1.98 -0.44
C GLN A 685 42.74 -2.53 -0.50
N ALA A 686 41.92 -2.05 -1.44
CA ALA A 686 40.57 -2.56 -1.65
C ALA A 686 40.56 -4.05 -2.06
N ARG A 687 41.48 -4.48 -2.94
CA ARG A 687 41.67 -5.91 -3.26
C ARG A 687 42.05 -6.74 -2.04
N VAL A 688 42.96 -6.27 -1.19
CA VAL A 688 43.32 -6.96 0.06
C VAL A 688 42.09 -7.06 0.97
N GLY A 689 41.29 -5.99 1.11
CA GLY A 689 40.03 -6.01 1.83
C GLY A 689 39.04 -7.05 1.30
N GLN A 690 38.87 -7.15 -0.02
CA GLN A 690 38.03 -8.18 -0.66
C GLN A 690 38.50 -9.60 -0.33
N TRP A 691 39.81 -9.89 -0.40
CA TRP A 691 40.35 -11.21 -0.05
C TRP A 691 40.19 -11.54 1.44
N VAL A 692 40.34 -10.57 2.34
CA VAL A 692 40.12 -10.75 3.78
C VAL A 692 38.64 -11.05 4.07
N LEU A 693 37.70 -10.31 3.46
CA LEU A 693 36.26 -10.58 3.61
C LEU A 693 35.86 -11.95 3.04
N LEU A 694 36.42 -12.33 1.88
CA LEU A 694 36.19 -13.65 1.29
C LEU A 694 36.67 -14.76 2.22
N PHE A 695 37.87 -14.62 2.80
CA PHE A 695 38.43 -15.60 3.74
C PHE A 695 37.59 -15.70 5.03
N LEU A 696 37.17 -14.56 5.59
CA LEU A 696 36.27 -14.52 6.75
C LEU A 696 34.90 -15.15 6.44
N GLY A 697 34.34 -14.89 5.27
CA GLY A 697 33.08 -15.50 4.82
C GLY A 697 33.16 -17.01 4.67
N VAL A 698 34.24 -17.52 4.03
CA VAL A 698 34.50 -18.97 3.91
C VAL A 698 34.74 -19.60 5.29
N ALA A 699 35.49 -18.95 6.18
CA ALA A 699 35.71 -19.44 7.55
C ALA A 699 34.40 -19.52 8.35
N LEU A 700 33.52 -18.52 8.25
CA LEU A 700 32.18 -18.52 8.85
C LEU A 700 31.28 -19.62 8.26
N LEU A 701 31.33 -19.84 6.94
CA LEU A 701 30.60 -20.92 6.27
C LEU A 701 31.05 -22.31 6.76
N LEU A 702 32.36 -22.54 6.88
CA LEU A 702 32.91 -23.80 7.39
C LEU A 702 32.60 -23.99 8.88
N ALA A 703 32.69 -22.93 9.69
CA ALA A 703 32.35 -22.97 11.10
C ALA A 703 30.87 -23.31 11.32
N SER A 704 29.96 -22.66 10.57
CA SER A 704 28.51 -22.93 10.63
C SER A 704 28.15 -24.32 10.13
N LEU A 705 28.73 -24.79 9.01
CA LEU A 705 28.56 -26.18 8.56
C LEU A 705 29.01 -27.20 9.62
N GLY A 706 30.17 -26.98 10.25
CA GLY A 706 30.66 -27.83 11.33
C GLY A 706 29.76 -27.82 12.57
N LEU A 707 29.19 -26.66 12.92
CA LEU A 707 28.23 -26.50 14.01
C LEU A 707 26.91 -27.24 13.70
N THR A 708 26.39 -27.10 12.49
CA THR A 708 25.18 -27.80 12.02
C THR A 708 25.39 -29.31 12.00
N GLN A 709 26.53 -29.80 11.49
CA GLN A 709 26.85 -31.23 11.50
C GLN A 709 26.99 -31.78 12.93
N ARG A 710 27.58 -31.00 13.86
CA ARG A 710 27.68 -31.38 15.28
C ARG A 710 26.30 -31.43 15.95
N LEU A 711 25.43 -30.46 15.71
CA LEU A 711 24.05 -30.45 16.19
C LEU A 711 23.24 -31.64 15.62
N PHE A 712 23.46 -31.98 14.36
CA PHE A 712 22.81 -33.12 13.71
C PHE A 712 23.25 -34.45 14.32
N SER A 713 24.56 -34.63 14.56
CA SER A 713 25.10 -35.82 15.24
C SER A 713 24.59 -35.96 16.69
N ILE A 714 24.48 -34.86 17.44
CA ILE A 714 23.92 -34.87 18.80
C ILE A 714 22.44 -35.29 18.78
N ARG A 715 21.63 -34.73 17.86
CA ARG A 715 20.23 -35.18 17.67
C ARG A 715 20.14 -36.66 17.25
N TYR A 716 21.03 -37.12 16.38
CA TYR A 716 21.04 -38.50 15.91
C TYR A 716 21.42 -39.51 17.01
N GLN A 717 22.35 -39.15 17.90
CA GLN A 717 22.68 -39.96 19.08
C GLN A 717 21.56 -39.95 20.12
N SER A 718 20.89 -38.81 20.33
CA SER A 718 19.71 -38.69 21.22
C SER A 718 18.54 -39.59 20.80
N LEU A 719 18.43 -39.96 19.52
CA LEU A 719 17.36 -40.81 18.98
C LEU A 719 17.65 -42.32 19.06
N ARG A 720 18.82 -42.74 19.59
CA ARG A 720 19.25 -44.15 19.62
C ARG A 720 19.48 -44.75 21.01
N GLN A 721 19.20 -44.05 22.10
CA GLN A 721 19.16 -44.68 23.43
C GLN A 721 17.80 -45.34 23.69
N PRO A 722 17.74 -46.67 23.95
CA PRO A 722 16.49 -47.32 24.33
C PRO A 722 16.13 -47.00 25.78
N HIS A 723 14.93 -46.47 26.02
CA HIS A 723 14.36 -46.41 27.37
C HIS A 723 13.92 -47.81 27.82
N HIS A 724 14.68 -48.44 28.71
CA HIS A 724 14.15 -49.53 29.53
C HIS A 724 13.38 -48.96 30.72
N GLY A 725 12.05 -49.05 30.67
CA GLY A 725 11.19 -48.95 31.85
C GLY A 725 11.07 -50.31 32.55
N PRO A 726 11.01 -50.38 33.89
CA PRO A 726 10.92 -51.65 34.61
C PRO A 726 9.47 -52.17 34.69
N GLN A 727 9.30 -53.49 34.61
CA GLN A 727 8.06 -54.18 35.00
C GLN A 727 8.37 -55.39 35.91
N PHE A 728 7.37 -55.76 36.70
CA PHE A 728 7.44 -56.68 37.84
C PHE A 728 7.69 -58.15 37.45
N GLY A 729 8.35 -58.89 38.35
CA GLY A 729 8.45 -60.35 38.40
C GLY A 729 9.10 -60.78 39.72
N SER A 730 8.55 -61.79 40.39
CA SER A 730 8.82 -62.13 41.80
C SER A 730 9.73 -63.34 42.01
N GLU A 731 10.00 -63.64 43.30
CA GLU A 731 10.62 -64.86 43.88
C GLU A 731 12.18 -64.85 43.89
N VAL A 732 12.84 -64.80 45.07
CA VAL A 732 13.11 -65.89 46.05
C VAL A 732 14.20 -66.83 45.47
N GLU A 733 15.39 -67.06 46.06
CA GLU A 733 15.75 -67.22 47.48
C GLU A 733 17.30 -67.09 47.77
N LEU A 734 17.67 -66.82 49.03
CA LEU A 734 18.84 -67.34 49.79
C LEU A 734 20.22 -67.65 49.11
N ARG A 735 21.30 -66.94 49.52
CA ARG A 735 22.32 -67.33 50.55
C ARG A 735 23.67 -66.60 50.42
N HIS A 736 24.28 -66.34 51.60
CA HIS A 736 25.72 -66.20 51.97
C HIS A 736 26.72 -65.53 50.99
N SER A 737 27.59 -64.61 51.41
CA SER A 737 28.10 -64.31 52.77
C SER A 737 28.26 -62.82 53.04
#